data_AF-A0A1H6ZKB5-F1
#
_entry.id   AF-A0A1H6ZKB5-F1
#
_cell.length_a   1.000
_cell.length_b   1.000
_cell.length_c   1.000
_cell.angle_alpha   90.00
_cell.angle_beta   90.00
_cell.angle_gamma   90.00
#
_symmetry.space_group_name_H-M   'P 1'
#
loop_
_entity.id
_entity.type
_entity.pdbx_description
1 polymer ?
#
loop_
_entity_poly.entity_id
_entity_poly.type
_entity_poly.pdbx_seq_one_letter_code
_entity_poly.pdbx_strand_id
1 'polypeptide(L)'
;MESLQEKTVLVMRSIAIFIILLFCLSSQAQTVSTSKPWTYWWWMGSAVTQEDITVQLEGFAKAGLGGVHIIPIYGVKGYENDFVPFLTDHWLKVMEHTVSEGKRLGLGVDMTTGTGWPFGGPNVTKQMAAKNISFKDGKWTILPTKQEVKRAAPGGEGLVFDPFHPTAMADYLVRFDSAFVHAKELPRAMYMDSYEAYGANWTDDFLKEFKKRRGYDLQNEPTLLTDTTGKSESVLVKIDYHQTLSELLRERYAHEWTKWSKEKGFLTRYQAHGSPGNLLDLYDEADIPETESFGTSRFAIPGLRIDSDYSIKQFGTPNPLAMKFASSAAHFSGKKLVSSETGTWLANHFKVSLSQVKPQIDELFTGGINHIFYHGTTYSPVKETYPGWLFYASTNFGPASHFAEHFSLLNQYVERCQKLLQESQPDNDILVYFPIHDLWSTPAKSGGGVHLLEVHHVDRWLLQLPFGQLTTKLWKEGYAFDYVSDRQLSRLSALKSGEVSSGKSTYKTIIVPPSKYMPDETLNELTRLARLGANIIFAEHLPTNVTGYHLNVPRQKEFLTKLNDLKAKNAGVIVSKDWLAALQKHGVVKEQWARQGLTFIRKKSADKSLYFITNLGDTFKEGWIHAGKLGMDIERYDPLTNESVPMSRRTEKGESQVFLKLLPGESCFLRSSVKKAESPFISKAEKQLVIDGAWNIEFLKGKPSLPASGKLIKAGSWVSLSDTARYFSGTARYSLDFDVTEELLSSNSIILDLGDVREVAAVKLNGKEIGTAWSIPFQLKLMPDILKEKGNKIEIEVTNLSANYMRLRDRQAPEWKKFYDINIVDITYKKFNADNWEPMPSGLLGPIRLLY
;
A
#
# COMPACT_ATOMS: atom_id res chain seq x y z
N MET A 1 2.04 -37.84 -53.84
CA MET A 1 2.78 -37.90 -52.55
C MET A 1 3.62 -36.64 -52.31
N GLU A 2 4.22 -36.05 -53.34
CA GLU A 2 5.02 -34.80 -53.21
C GLU A 2 4.22 -33.58 -52.71
N SER A 3 2.95 -33.42 -53.10
CA SER A 3 2.15 -32.25 -52.68
C SER A 3 1.74 -32.23 -51.19
N LEU A 4 1.83 -33.36 -50.49
CA LEU A 4 1.57 -33.43 -49.04
C LEU A 4 2.82 -33.07 -48.23
N GLN A 5 4.00 -33.43 -48.74
CA GLN A 5 5.28 -33.07 -48.12
C GLN A 5 5.54 -31.56 -48.18
N GLU A 6 5.26 -30.91 -49.31
CA GLU A 6 5.43 -29.45 -49.43
C GLU A 6 4.48 -28.67 -48.51
N LYS A 7 3.21 -29.09 -48.38
CA LYS A 7 2.26 -28.46 -47.45
C LYS A 7 2.65 -28.64 -46.00
N THR A 8 3.22 -29.79 -45.64
CA THR A 8 3.67 -30.07 -44.27
C THR A 8 4.90 -29.24 -43.90
N VAL A 9 5.84 -29.09 -44.85
CA VAL A 9 7.03 -28.24 -44.67
C VAL A 9 6.67 -26.75 -44.59
N LEU A 10 5.68 -26.29 -45.38
CA LEU A 10 5.19 -24.91 -45.32
C LEU A 10 4.52 -24.60 -43.97
N VAL A 11 3.68 -25.51 -43.47
CA VAL A 11 3.02 -25.37 -42.15
C VAL A 11 4.04 -25.42 -41.00
N MET A 12 5.03 -26.31 -41.06
CA MET A 12 6.11 -26.35 -40.07
C MET A 12 7.01 -25.10 -40.10
N ARG A 13 7.28 -24.54 -41.29
CA ARG A 13 7.99 -23.25 -41.40
C ARG A 13 7.16 -22.08 -40.87
N SER A 14 5.85 -22.04 -41.13
CA SER A 14 4.97 -21.01 -40.55
C SER A 14 4.86 -21.13 -39.03
N ILE A 15 4.80 -22.34 -38.47
CA ILE A 15 4.80 -22.56 -37.01
C ILE A 15 6.16 -22.20 -36.41
N ALA A 16 7.28 -22.55 -37.06
CA ALA A 16 8.62 -22.17 -36.60
C ALA A 16 8.84 -20.65 -36.66
N ILE A 17 8.38 -19.97 -37.71
CA ILE A 17 8.42 -18.51 -37.82
C ILE A 17 7.49 -17.85 -36.79
N PHE A 18 6.32 -18.44 -36.49
CA PHE A 18 5.42 -17.97 -35.45
C PHE A 18 5.99 -18.17 -34.04
N ILE A 19 6.70 -19.27 -33.78
CA ILE A 19 7.40 -19.54 -32.52
C ILE A 19 8.64 -18.64 -32.38
N ILE A 20 9.39 -18.40 -33.47
CA ILE A 20 10.50 -17.45 -33.49
C ILE A 20 9.99 -16.01 -33.32
N LEU A 21 8.83 -15.64 -33.87
CA LEU A 21 8.18 -14.35 -33.61
C LEU A 21 7.64 -14.25 -32.17
N LEU A 22 7.14 -15.34 -31.57
CA LEU A 22 6.78 -15.41 -30.15
C LEU A 22 8.00 -15.28 -29.22
N PHE A 23 9.18 -15.72 -29.66
CA PHE A 23 10.45 -15.54 -28.93
C PHE A 23 11.19 -14.24 -29.28
N CYS A 24 10.91 -13.61 -30.44
CA CYS A 24 11.52 -12.36 -30.87
C CYS A 24 10.68 -11.11 -30.57
N LEU A 25 9.50 -11.25 -29.97
CA LEU A 25 8.69 -10.15 -29.44
C LEU A 25 8.69 -10.03 -27.91
N SER A 26 9.50 -10.83 -27.20
CA SER A 26 9.86 -10.48 -25.83
C SER A 26 10.97 -9.43 -25.87
N SER A 27 10.60 -8.17 -26.11
CA SER A 27 11.46 -7.04 -25.76
C SER A 27 11.92 -7.25 -24.33
N GLN A 28 13.24 -7.27 -24.13
CA GLN A 28 13.97 -7.57 -22.89
C GLN A 28 13.28 -7.06 -21.61
N ALA A 29 12.32 -7.82 -21.08
CA ALA A 29 11.75 -7.50 -19.78
C ALA A 29 12.88 -7.62 -18.75
N GLN A 30 13.09 -6.57 -17.98
CA GLN A 30 14.12 -6.57 -16.93
C GLN A 30 13.85 -7.78 -16.01
N THR A 31 14.83 -8.67 -15.86
CA THR A 31 14.72 -9.81 -14.93
C THR A 31 15.02 -9.30 -13.53
N VAL A 32 13.98 -8.89 -12.80
CA VAL A 32 14.09 -8.16 -11.54
C VAL A 32 13.39 -8.88 -10.40
N SER A 33 13.97 -8.81 -9.20
CA SER A 33 13.31 -9.34 -8.01
C SER A 33 12.23 -8.37 -7.53
N THR A 34 10.98 -8.77 -7.66
CA THR A 34 9.83 -8.05 -7.11
C THR A 34 9.62 -8.30 -5.62
N SER A 35 10.34 -9.28 -5.04
CA SER A 35 10.24 -9.55 -3.60
C SER A 35 10.97 -8.49 -2.79
N LYS A 36 11.95 -7.75 -3.32
CA LYS A 36 12.51 -6.59 -2.62
C LYS A 36 11.57 -5.38 -2.69
N PRO A 37 11.56 -4.48 -1.68
CA PRO A 37 10.84 -3.21 -1.80
C PRO A 37 11.50 -2.28 -2.80
N TRP A 38 10.70 -1.40 -3.39
CA TRP A 38 11.13 -0.40 -4.36
C TRP A 38 10.96 1.01 -3.78
N THR A 39 11.44 2.05 -4.46
CA THR A 39 11.29 3.44 -4.00
C THR A 39 10.85 4.35 -5.14
N TYR A 40 10.00 5.33 -4.80
CA TYR A 40 9.76 6.48 -5.65
C TYR A 40 11.03 7.32 -5.68
N TRP A 41 11.48 7.69 -6.88
CA TRP A 41 12.72 8.43 -7.08
C TRP A 41 12.44 9.78 -7.72
N TRP A 42 12.41 10.81 -6.89
CA TRP A 42 12.03 12.17 -7.28
C TRP A 42 13.18 12.86 -8.01
N TRP A 43 12.98 13.15 -9.29
CA TRP A 43 13.95 13.84 -10.16
C TRP A 43 13.62 15.32 -10.22
N MET A 44 14.23 16.09 -9.33
CA MET A 44 14.01 17.53 -9.20
C MET A 44 14.58 18.28 -10.41
N GLY A 45 13.73 18.90 -11.21
CA GLY A 45 14.12 19.62 -12.44
C GLY A 45 14.69 18.70 -13.53
N SER A 46 14.60 17.37 -13.31
CA SER A 46 15.44 16.36 -13.96
C SER A 46 16.92 16.74 -14.04
N ALA A 47 17.43 17.51 -13.06
CA ALA A 47 18.82 17.93 -12.98
C ALA A 47 19.70 16.79 -12.45
N VAL A 48 19.79 15.72 -13.24
CA VAL A 48 20.45 14.46 -12.90
C VAL A 48 21.65 14.21 -13.80
N THR A 49 22.66 13.54 -13.27
CA THR A 49 23.87 13.15 -14.03
C THR A 49 24.02 11.64 -14.05
N GLN A 50 24.63 11.10 -15.12
CA GLN A 50 24.88 9.65 -15.22
C GLN A 50 25.76 9.13 -14.08
N GLU A 51 26.74 9.93 -13.63
CA GLU A 51 27.63 9.60 -12.52
C GLU A 51 26.86 9.49 -11.19
N ASP A 52 26.09 10.52 -10.83
CA ASP A 52 25.28 10.51 -9.60
C ASP A 52 24.21 9.40 -9.65
N ILE A 53 23.61 9.13 -10.81
CA ILE A 53 22.66 8.03 -11.01
C ILE A 53 23.32 6.69 -10.68
N THR A 54 24.51 6.42 -11.23
CA THR A 54 25.27 5.19 -10.95
C THR A 54 25.54 5.04 -9.45
N VAL A 55 26.06 6.09 -8.80
CA VAL A 55 26.37 6.06 -7.35
C VAL A 55 25.11 5.81 -6.52
N GLN A 56 23.99 6.47 -6.84
CA GLN A 56 22.75 6.31 -6.09
C GLN A 56 22.15 4.91 -6.29
N LEU A 57 22.12 4.38 -7.52
CA LEU A 57 21.64 3.03 -7.78
C LEU A 57 22.49 1.95 -7.07
N GLU A 58 23.81 2.12 -7.03
CA GLU A 58 24.68 1.24 -6.24
C GLU A 58 24.36 1.30 -4.75
N GLY A 59 24.11 2.51 -4.22
CA GLY A 59 23.62 2.72 -2.86
C GLY A 59 22.29 2.03 -2.60
N PHE A 60 21.33 2.12 -3.52
CA PHE A 60 20.02 1.48 -3.42
C PHE A 60 20.12 -0.04 -3.44
N ALA A 61 20.92 -0.61 -4.36
CA ALA A 61 21.17 -2.04 -4.42
C ALA A 61 21.81 -2.55 -3.12
N LYS A 62 22.81 -1.82 -2.58
CA LYS A 62 23.45 -2.13 -1.29
C LYS A 62 22.47 -2.02 -0.11
N ALA A 63 21.54 -1.07 -0.15
CA ALA A 63 20.49 -0.94 0.85
C ALA A 63 19.42 -2.03 0.74
N GLY A 64 19.43 -2.88 -0.30
CA GLY A 64 18.47 -3.97 -0.47
C GLY A 64 17.19 -3.58 -1.19
N LEU A 65 17.16 -2.45 -1.91
CA LEU A 65 16.05 -2.13 -2.81
C LEU A 65 16.06 -3.04 -4.05
N GLY A 66 14.88 -3.29 -4.60
CA GLY A 66 14.67 -4.09 -5.82
C GLY A 66 14.48 -3.27 -7.08
N GLY A 67 14.28 -1.96 -6.94
CA GLY A 67 14.06 -1.06 -8.06
C GLY A 67 13.69 0.35 -7.65
N VAL A 68 13.59 1.21 -8.65
CA VAL A 68 13.27 2.63 -8.54
C VAL A 68 12.13 2.99 -9.49
N HIS A 69 11.41 4.05 -9.16
CA HIS A 69 10.38 4.63 -10.01
C HIS A 69 10.75 6.08 -10.29
N ILE A 70 11.12 6.40 -11.53
CA ILE A 70 11.50 7.75 -11.94
C ILE A 70 10.26 8.64 -11.96
N ILE A 71 10.27 9.72 -11.17
CA ILE A 71 9.20 10.73 -11.12
C ILE A 71 9.80 12.11 -11.33
N PRO A 72 9.74 12.66 -12.56
CA PRO A 72 10.19 14.01 -12.85
C PRO A 72 9.27 15.04 -12.17
N ILE A 73 9.87 15.96 -11.43
CA ILE A 73 9.15 17.05 -10.75
C ILE A 73 9.90 18.38 -10.87
N TYR A 74 9.32 19.45 -10.31
CA TYR A 74 9.92 20.78 -10.20
C TYR A 74 11.36 20.78 -9.68
N GLY A 75 12.10 21.84 -10.00
CA GLY A 75 13.54 21.92 -9.76
C GLY A 75 13.99 22.41 -8.38
N VAL A 76 15.30 22.56 -8.26
CA VAL A 76 16.00 23.13 -7.11
C VAL A 76 16.62 24.47 -7.49
N LYS A 77 16.47 25.48 -6.64
CA LYS A 77 17.03 26.82 -6.86
C LYS A 77 18.55 26.78 -6.82
N GLY A 78 19.19 27.48 -7.76
CA GLY A 78 20.64 27.46 -7.99
C GLY A 78 21.12 26.33 -8.90
N TYR A 79 20.21 25.50 -9.42
CA TYR A 79 20.50 24.40 -10.35
C TYR A 79 19.77 24.58 -11.70
N GLU A 80 19.25 25.77 -11.99
CA GLU A 80 18.43 26.05 -13.16
C GLU A 80 19.18 25.78 -14.48
N ASN A 81 20.50 26.00 -14.50
CA ASN A 81 21.36 25.70 -15.65
C ASN A 81 21.50 24.20 -15.92
N ASP A 82 21.23 23.36 -14.92
CA ASP A 82 21.31 21.90 -15.01
C ASP A 82 19.94 21.27 -15.29
N PHE A 83 18.86 22.05 -15.38
CA PHE A 83 17.52 21.53 -15.62
C PHE A 83 17.43 20.90 -17.01
N VAL A 84 16.84 19.70 -17.07
CA VAL A 84 16.66 18.95 -18.31
C VAL A 84 15.18 18.84 -18.62
N PRO A 85 14.68 19.51 -19.68
CA PRO A 85 13.27 19.42 -20.02
C PRO A 85 12.84 17.98 -20.34
N PHE A 86 11.68 17.59 -19.80
CA PHE A 86 11.13 16.25 -19.88
C PHE A 86 10.97 15.78 -21.33
N LEU A 87 11.33 14.52 -21.60
CA LEU A 87 11.28 13.87 -22.92
C LEU A 87 12.14 14.50 -24.03
N THR A 88 13.12 15.35 -23.69
CA THR A 88 14.19 15.73 -24.63
C THR A 88 15.18 14.59 -24.84
N ASP A 89 16.00 14.64 -25.90
CA ASP A 89 17.04 13.63 -26.16
C ASP A 89 18.00 13.45 -24.98
N HIS A 90 18.36 14.55 -24.30
CA HIS A 90 19.19 14.48 -23.11
C HIS A 90 18.46 13.76 -21.96
N TRP A 91 17.19 14.07 -21.75
CA TRP A 91 16.36 13.40 -20.74
C TRP A 91 16.27 11.89 -21.01
N LEU A 92 16.03 11.50 -22.26
CA LEU A 92 15.98 10.09 -22.68
C LEU A 92 17.32 9.39 -22.43
N LYS A 93 18.44 10.05 -22.75
CA LYS A 93 19.78 9.47 -22.51
C LYS A 93 20.04 9.16 -21.03
N VAL A 94 19.62 10.00 -20.10
CA VAL A 94 19.78 9.73 -18.66
C VAL A 94 18.79 8.68 -18.15
N MET A 95 17.59 8.61 -18.73
CA MET A 95 16.63 7.54 -18.47
C MET A 95 17.19 6.18 -18.95
N GLU A 96 17.71 6.10 -20.18
CA GLU A 96 18.31 4.88 -20.72
C GLU A 96 19.53 4.42 -19.91
N HIS A 97 20.36 5.37 -19.45
CA HIS A 97 21.46 5.07 -18.52
C HIS A 97 20.94 4.48 -17.21
N THR A 98 19.87 5.05 -16.66
CA THR A 98 19.23 4.54 -15.43
C THR A 98 18.72 3.11 -15.62
N VAL A 99 18.07 2.82 -16.75
CA VAL A 99 17.61 1.47 -17.10
C VAL A 99 18.78 0.49 -17.26
N SER A 100 19.85 0.92 -17.95
CA SER A 100 21.05 0.11 -18.17
C SER A 100 21.74 -0.24 -16.85
N GLU A 101 21.92 0.74 -15.97
CA GLU A 101 22.50 0.55 -14.65
C GLU A 101 21.60 -0.28 -13.74
N GLY A 102 20.27 -0.10 -13.86
CA GLY A 102 19.29 -0.94 -13.20
C GLY A 102 19.49 -2.41 -13.57
N LYS A 103 19.56 -2.73 -14.88
CA LYS A 103 19.87 -4.07 -15.38
C LYS A 103 21.21 -4.60 -14.85
N ARG A 104 22.27 -3.78 -14.83
CA ARG A 104 23.59 -4.15 -14.30
C ARG A 104 23.53 -4.57 -12.83
N LEU A 105 22.71 -3.88 -12.04
CA LEU A 105 22.60 -4.06 -10.59
C LEU A 105 21.47 -5.01 -10.16
N GLY A 106 20.65 -5.49 -11.10
CA GLY A 106 19.44 -6.26 -10.80
C GLY A 106 18.31 -5.44 -10.16
N LEU A 107 18.33 -4.12 -10.38
CA LEU A 107 17.28 -3.18 -9.99
C LEU A 107 16.33 -2.95 -11.15
N GLY A 108 15.03 -2.99 -10.88
CA GLY A 108 14.06 -2.60 -11.89
C GLY A 108 13.81 -1.10 -11.93
N VAL A 109 13.35 -0.61 -13.08
CA VAL A 109 13.07 0.82 -13.30
C VAL A 109 11.66 0.97 -13.85
N ASP A 110 10.79 1.63 -13.09
CA ASP A 110 9.47 2.08 -13.53
C ASP A 110 9.48 3.60 -13.74
N MET A 111 8.47 4.15 -14.42
CA MET A 111 8.39 5.58 -14.68
C MET A 111 6.94 6.10 -14.69
N THR A 112 6.73 7.31 -14.17
CA THR A 112 5.45 8.02 -14.35
C THR A 112 5.21 8.35 -15.82
N THR A 113 3.98 8.15 -16.31
CA THR A 113 3.56 8.54 -17.66
C THR A 113 3.28 10.06 -17.73
N GLY A 114 4.28 10.87 -17.35
CA GLY A 114 4.13 12.32 -17.19
C GLY A 114 5.15 12.88 -16.21
N THR A 115 4.91 14.10 -15.75
CA THR A 115 5.68 14.76 -14.69
C THR A 115 4.71 15.17 -13.59
N GLY A 116 5.11 15.09 -12.33
CA GLY A 116 4.18 15.36 -11.22
C GLY A 116 2.85 14.60 -11.40
N TRP A 117 1.73 15.27 -11.12
CA TRP A 117 0.38 14.71 -11.26
C TRP A 117 -0.71 15.80 -11.30
N PRO A 118 -1.94 15.50 -11.75
CA PRO A 118 -2.32 14.34 -12.57
C PRO A 118 -1.81 14.49 -14.01
N PHE A 119 -2.21 13.61 -14.93
CA PHE A 119 -1.77 13.70 -16.32
C PHE A 119 -2.19 15.00 -17.00
N GLY A 120 -1.20 15.63 -17.62
CA GLY A 120 -1.33 16.89 -18.34
C GLY A 120 0.03 17.31 -18.87
N GLY A 121 0.06 18.42 -19.60
CA GLY A 121 1.32 18.94 -20.13
C GLY A 121 1.14 19.82 -21.36
N PRO A 122 2.24 20.13 -22.07
CA PRO A 122 2.25 21.17 -23.09
C PRO A 122 1.46 20.80 -24.36
N ASN A 123 1.20 19.51 -24.59
CA ASN A 123 0.38 19.03 -25.70
C ASN A 123 -1.13 19.00 -25.38
N VAL A 124 -1.55 19.34 -24.16
CA VAL A 124 -2.97 19.42 -23.81
C VAL A 124 -3.56 20.76 -24.25
N THR A 125 -4.42 20.71 -25.26
CA THR A 125 -5.13 21.90 -25.76
C THR A 125 -6.25 22.33 -24.80
N LYS A 126 -6.74 23.56 -24.96
CA LYS A 126 -7.92 24.04 -24.22
C LYS A 126 -9.18 23.19 -24.44
N GLN A 127 -9.30 22.54 -25.60
CA GLN A 127 -10.43 21.67 -25.93
C GLN A 127 -10.36 20.34 -25.18
N MET A 128 -9.15 19.80 -25.03
CA MET A 128 -8.86 18.57 -24.30
C MET A 128 -8.79 18.76 -22.78
N ALA A 129 -8.69 20.00 -22.29
CA ALA A 129 -8.52 20.30 -20.88
C ALA A 129 -9.74 19.87 -20.03
N ALA A 130 -9.49 19.47 -18.79
CA ALA A 130 -10.51 19.08 -17.82
C ALA A 130 -11.61 20.13 -17.68
N LYS A 131 -12.88 19.68 -17.62
CA LYS A 131 -14.06 20.53 -17.56
C LYS A 131 -14.91 20.24 -16.34
N ASN A 132 -15.56 21.30 -15.87
CA ASN A 132 -16.61 21.21 -14.88
C ASN A 132 -17.93 21.73 -15.43
N ILE A 133 -19.02 21.29 -14.81
CA ILE A 133 -20.35 21.81 -15.05
C ILE A 133 -20.93 22.47 -13.80
N SER A 134 -21.63 23.58 -14.01
CA SER A 134 -22.48 24.22 -13.01
C SER A 134 -23.85 24.53 -13.58
N PHE A 135 -24.86 24.56 -12.72
CA PHE A 135 -26.22 24.91 -13.08
C PHE A 135 -26.68 26.09 -12.22
N LYS A 136 -26.95 27.22 -12.87
CA LYS A 136 -27.44 28.45 -12.24
C LYS A 136 -28.53 29.06 -13.10
N ASP A 137 -29.61 29.51 -12.46
CA ASP A 137 -30.73 30.21 -13.12
C ASP A 137 -31.31 29.46 -14.34
N GLY A 138 -31.40 28.13 -14.25
CA GLY A 138 -31.93 27.31 -15.34
C GLY A 138 -30.95 27.03 -16.48
N LYS A 139 -29.69 27.47 -16.37
CA LYS A 139 -28.68 27.37 -17.44
C LYS A 139 -27.50 26.50 -17.03
N TRP A 140 -27.14 25.59 -17.92
CA TRP A 140 -25.89 24.83 -17.86
C TRP A 140 -24.72 25.74 -18.24
N THR A 141 -23.69 25.78 -17.40
CA THR A 141 -22.45 26.49 -17.68
C THR A 141 -21.30 25.51 -17.55
N ILE A 142 -20.68 25.19 -18.68
CA ILE A 142 -19.51 24.31 -18.78
C ILE A 142 -18.28 25.20 -18.86
N LEU A 143 -17.32 24.98 -17.96
CA LEU A 143 -16.08 25.74 -17.91
C LEU A 143 -14.88 24.80 -17.81
N PRO A 144 -13.72 25.15 -18.38
CA PRO A 144 -12.49 24.46 -18.06
C PRO A 144 -12.20 24.62 -16.56
N THR A 145 -11.69 23.56 -15.92
CA THR A 145 -11.20 23.62 -14.53
C THR A 145 -9.99 24.55 -14.42
N LYS A 146 -9.26 24.74 -15.54
CA LYS A 146 -7.99 25.48 -15.63
C LYS A 146 -6.90 24.88 -14.73
N GLN A 147 -7.06 23.64 -14.30
CA GLN A 147 -6.05 22.96 -13.52
C GLN A 147 -4.82 22.73 -14.39
N GLU A 148 -3.65 23.07 -13.85
CA GLU A 148 -2.36 22.72 -14.40
C GLU A 148 -1.77 21.52 -13.65
N VAL A 149 -0.86 20.81 -14.31
CA VAL A 149 -0.09 19.73 -13.70
C VAL A 149 0.60 20.24 -12.44
N LYS A 150 0.36 19.58 -11.31
CA LYS A 150 0.99 19.93 -10.04
C LYS A 150 2.43 19.47 -10.08
N ARG A 151 3.33 20.27 -9.53
CA ARG A 151 4.74 19.88 -9.29
C ARG A 151 5.47 19.50 -10.58
N ALA A 152 5.04 20.02 -11.73
CA ALA A 152 5.59 19.67 -13.04
C ALA A 152 7.11 19.90 -13.11
N ALA A 153 7.80 18.99 -13.81
CA ALA A 153 9.19 19.22 -14.20
C ALA A 153 9.25 20.19 -15.39
N PRO A 154 10.41 20.82 -15.65
CA PRO A 154 10.64 21.59 -16.86
C PRO A 154 10.20 20.81 -18.11
N GLY A 155 9.42 21.44 -18.99
CA GLY A 155 8.86 20.80 -20.19
C GLY A 155 7.66 19.88 -19.94
N GLY A 156 7.20 19.75 -18.69
CA GLY A 156 6.01 19.00 -18.28
C GLY A 156 4.82 19.90 -17.91
N GLU A 157 5.00 21.22 -17.93
CA GLU A 157 3.96 22.18 -17.57
C GLU A 157 2.82 22.21 -18.60
N GLY A 158 1.60 22.42 -18.12
CA GLY A 158 0.43 22.59 -18.98
C GLY A 158 -0.86 22.17 -18.30
N LEU A 159 -1.95 22.21 -19.06
CA LEU A 159 -3.28 21.87 -18.57
C LEU A 159 -3.39 20.37 -18.30
N VAL A 160 -4.13 20.03 -17.24
CA VAL A 160 -4.63 18.68 -17.00
C VAL A 160 -5.71 18.37 -18.03
N PHE A 161 -5.59 17.23 -18.71
CA PHE A 161 -6.60 16.85 -19.70
C PHE A 161 -7.84 16.25 -19.03
N ASP A 162 -8.96 16.33 -19.74
CA ASP A 162 -10.25 15.81 -19.31
C ASP A 162 -10.23 14.27 -19.32
N PRO A 163 -10.33 13.62 -18.15
CA PRO A 163 -10.27 12.16 -18.05
C PRO A 163 -11.50 11.48 -18.68
N PHE A 164 -12.56 12.23 -19.02
CA PHE A 164 -13.75 11.72 -19.69
C PHE A 164 -13.74 12.00 -21.19
N HIS A 165 -12.75 12.70 -21.73
CA HIS A 165 -12.70 13.10 -23.14
C HIS A 165 -12.40 11.91 -24.06
N PRO A 166 -13.06 11.78 -25.24
CA PRO A 166 -12.97 10.59 -26.07
C PRO A 166 -11.57 10.29 -26.65
N THR A 167 -10.75 11.32 -26.91
CA THR A 167 -9.41 11.14 -27.53
C THR A 167 -8.26 11.69 -26.69
N ALA A 168 -8.52 12.33 -25.55
CA ALA A 168 -7.48 13.13 -24.90
C ALA A 168 -6.31 12.28 -24.39
N MET A 169 -6.58 11.07 -23.91
CA MET A 169 -5.54 10.12 -23.51
C MET A 169 -4.66 9.72 -24.70
N ALA A 170 -5.26 9.34 -25.83
CA ALA A 170 -4.50 8.97 -27.03
C ALA A 170 -3.64 10.13 -27.53
N ASP A 171 -4.22 11.33 -27.65
CA ASP A 171 -3.52 12.55 -28.08
C ASP A 171 -2.40 12.95 -27.10
N TYR A 172 -2.61 12.73 -25.80
CA TYR A 172 -1.60 12.94 -24.76
C TYR A 172 -0.39 12.02 -24.96
N LEU A 173 -0.64 10.74 -25.27
CA LEU A 173 0.37 9.70 -25.38
C LEU A 173 1.23 9.79 -26.66
N VAL A 174 0.79 10.53 -27.69
CA VAL A 174 1.59 10.78 -28.92
C VAL A 174 2.98 11.35 -28.61
N ARG A 175 3.11 12.17 -27.56
CA ARG A 175 4.42 12.71 -27.16
C ARG A 175 5.37 11.62 -26.67
N PHE A 176 4.86 10.60 -25.96
CA PHE A 176 5.65 9.46 -25.49
C PHE A 176 6.01 8.54 -26.65
N ASP A 177 5.07 8.33 -27.58
CA ASP A 177 5.34 7.59 -28.82
C ASP A 177 6.52 8.21 -29.58
N SER A 178 6.48 9.54 -29.75
CA SER A 178 7.52 10.29 -30.44
C SER A 178 8.87 10.21 -29.71
N ALA A 179 8.85 10.31 -28.37
CA ALA A 179 10.06 10.27 -27.57
C ALA A 179 10.72 8.86 -27.56
N PHE A 180 9.93 7.79 -27.55
CA PHE A 180 10.45 6.44 -27.41
C PHE A 180 10.81 5.73 -28.73
N VAL A 181 10.55 6.33 -29.90
CA VAL A 181 10.87 5.71 -31.21
C VAL A 181 12.33 5.24 -31.30
N HIS A 182 13.26 6.00 -30.72
CA HIS A 182 14.70 5.72 -30.80
C HIS A 182 15.33 5.26 -29.48
N ALA A 183 14.52 5.09 -28.43
CA ALA A 183 15.00 4.59 -27.15
C ALA A 183 15.37 3.11 -27.29
N LYS A 184 16.61 2.77 -26.92
CA LYS A 184 17.14 1.40 -26.91
C LYS A 184 16.80 0.68 -25.62
N GLU A 185 16.66 1.46 -24.55
CA GLU A 185 16.38 0.98 -23.21
C GLU A 185 15.08 1.60 -22.69
N LEU A 186 14.20 0.77 -22.15
CA LEU A 186 12.88 1.18 -21.72
C LEU A 186 12.61 0.77 -20.26
N PRO A 187 11.85 1.58 -19.49
CA PRO A 187 11.34 1.18 -18.19
C PRO A 187 10.53 -0.11 -18.27
N ARG A 188 10.45 -0.84 -17.16
CA ARG A 188 9.64 -2.06 -17.02
C ARG A 188 8.14 -1.74 -17.02
N ALA A 189 7.74 -0.73 -16.26
CA ALA A 189 6.34 -0.35 -16.11
C ALA A 189 6.14 1.16 -16.24
N MET A 190 4.96 1.50 -16.77
CA MET A 190 4.42 2.85 -16.76
C MET A 190 3.48 3.01 -15.58
N TYR A 191 3.56 4.16 -14.92
CA TYR A 191 2.76 4.49 -13.74
C TYR A 191 1.75 5.60 -14.02
N MET A 192 0.56 5.44 -13.45
CA MET A 192 -0.49 6.45 -13.34
C MET A 192 -0.83 6.69 -11.88
N ASP A 193 -0.65 7.92 -11.44
CA ASP A 193 -0.84 8.36 -10.06
C ASP A 193 -2.31 8.42 -9.64
N SER A 194 -2.56 8.62 -8.34
CA SER A 194 -3.91 8.79 -7.81
C SER A 194 -4.68 9.91 -8.52
N TYR A 195 -6.00 9.76 -8.59
CA TYR A 195 -6.82 10.72 -9.33
C TYR A 195 -6.88 12.05 -8.59
N GLU A 196 -6.31 13.08 -9.23
CA GLU A 196 -6.31 14.46 -8.75
C GLU A 196 -6.76 15.46 -9.83
N ALA A 197 -7.60 15.06 -10.78
CA ALA A 197 -8.24 15.97 -11.75
C ALA A 197 -9.37 16.78 -11.06
N TYR A 198 -8.96 17.76 -10.26
CA TYR A 198 -9.82 18.54 -9.37
C TYR A 198 -10.93 19.29 -10.12
N GLY A 199 -12.15 19.07 -9.65
CA GLY A 199 -13.34 19.68 -10.22
C GLY A 199 -13.77 19.09 -11.56
N ALA A 200 -13.01 18.17 -12.16
CA ALA A 200 -13.40 17.52 -13.40
C ALA A 200 -14.64 16.66 -13.16
N ASN A 201 -15.74 17.02 -13.81
CA ASN A 201 -17.01 16.30 -13.70
C ASN A 201 -17.84 16.34 -14.99
N TRP A 202 -17.24 16.71 -16.12
CA TRP A 202 -17.96 16.84 -17.39
C TRP A 202 -17.05 16.66 -18.62
N THR A 203 -17.63 16.29 -19.77
CA THR A 203 -17.02 16.27 -21.11
C THR A 203 -18.03 16.78 -22.14
N ASP A 204 -17.57 17.31 -23.29
CA ASP A 204 -18.45 17.94 -24.29
C ASP A 204 -19.52 16.99 -24.85
N ASP A 205 -19.18 15.71 -24.98
CA ASP A 205 -20.09 14.67 -25.48
C ASP A 205 -20.89 13.97 -24.37
N PHE A 206 -20.83 14.45 -23.12
CA PHE A 206 -21.44 13.79 -21.96
C PHE A 206 -22.93 13.54 -22.17
N LEU A 207 -23.69 14.53 -22.66
CA LEU A 207 -25.14 14.39 -22.87
C LEU A 207 -25.48 13.33 -23.93
N LYS A 208 -24.64 13.20 -24.96
CA LYS A 208 -24.79 12.18 -26.00
C LYS A 208 -24.55 10.79 -25.41
N GLU A 209 -23.46 10.63 -24.67
CA GLU A 209 -23.12 9.36 -24.01
C GLU A 209 -24.14 8.98 -22.94
N PHE A 210 -24.58 9.95 -22.14
CA PHE A 210 -25.62 9.77 -21.14
C PHE A 210 -26.91 9.26 -21.78
N LYS A 211 -27.40 9.91 -22.83
CA LYS A 211 -28.62 9.49 -23.53
C LYS A 211 -28.50 8.10 -24.13
N LYS A 212 -27.35 7.79 -24.74
CA LYS A 212 -27.04 6.47 -25.28
C LYS A 212 -27.05 5.38 -24.21
N ARG A 213 -26.53 5.67 -23.02
CA ARG A 213 -26.31 4.70 -21.94
C ARG A 213 -27.47 4.55 -20.97
N ARG A 214 -28.23 5.62 -20.75
CA ARG A 214 -29.30 5.72 -19.74
C ARG A 214 -30.71 5.76 -20.37
N GLY A 215 -30.81 6.03 -21.67
CA GLY A 215 -32.07 5.96 -22.42
C GLY A 215 -32.94 7.22 -22.37
N TYR A 216 -32.46 8.33 -21.80
CA TYR A 216 -33.21 9.59 -21.72
C TYR A 216 -32.29 10.81 -21.82
N ASP A 217 -32.88 11.99 -22.08
CA ASP A 217 -32.13 13.23 -22.23
C ASP A 217 -31.98 13.97 -20.90
N LEU A 218 -30.77 14.02 -20.36
CA LEU A 218 -30.49 14.73 -19.10
C LEU A 218 -30.79 16.23 -19.20
N GLN A 219 -30.77 16.82 -20.40
CA GLN A 219 -31.10 18.23 -20.59
C GLN A 219 -32.54 18.58 -20.21
N ASN A 220 -33.43 17.59 -20.21
CA ASN A 220 -34.83 17.78 -19.83
C ASN A 220 -35.02 17.71 -18.30
N GLU A 221 -34.03 17.19 -17.57
CA GLU A 221 -34.10 16.93 -16.13
C GLU A 221 -33.06 17.70 -15.29
N PRO A 222 -32.73 18.97 -15.60
CA PRO A 222 -31.62 19.65 -14.93
C PRO A 222 -31.90 19.94 -13.45
N THR A 223 -33.17 20.19 -13.11
CA THR A 223 -33.59 20.44 -11.73
C THR A 223 -33.44 19.19 -10.87
N LEU A 224 -33.70 18.00 -11.42
CA LEU A 224 -33.54 16.72 -10.72
C LEU A 224 -32.07 16.42 -10.41
N LEU A 225 -31.14 16.74 -11.31
CA LEU A 225 -29.70 16.56 -11.05
C LEU A 225 -29.23 17.44 -9.87
N THR A 226 -29.74 18.67 -9.78
CA THR A 226 -29.34 19.64 -8.75
C THR A 226 -30.17 19.60 -7.47
N ASP A 227 -31.27 18.85 -7.45
CA ASP A 227 -32.19 18.82 -6.32
C ASP A 227 -31.53 18.26 -5.06
N THR A 228 -31.51 19.03 -3.97
CA THR A 228 -30.95 18.62 -2.68
C THR A 228 -32.01 18.12 -1.70
N THR A 229 -33.30 18.12 -2.08
CA THR A 229 -34.41 17.73 -1.19
C THR A 229 -34.54 16.22 -1.02
N GLY A 230 -33.85 15.43 -1.85
CA GLY A 230 -33.81 13.96 -1.73
C GLY A 230 -35.02 13.27 -2.36
N LYS A 231 -35.67 13.88 -3.36
CA LYS A 231 -36.73 13.22 -4.14
C LYS A 231 -36.21 11.95 -4.80
N SER A 232 -37.05 10.93 -4.88
CA SER A 232 -36.67 9.63 -5.43
C SER A 232 -36.20 9.74 -6.88
N GLU A 233 -36.87 10.57 -7.69
CA GLU A 233 -36.49 10.85 -9.07
C GLU A 233 -35.11 11.52 -9.16
N SER A 234 -34.85 12.52 -8.31
CA SER A 234 -33.54 13.20 -8.24
C SER A 234 -32.43 12.21 -7.91
N VAL A 235 -32.67 11.32 -6.94
CA VAL A 235 -31.69 10.30 -6.54
C VAL A 235 -31.34 9.38 -7.71
N LEU A 236 -32.35 8.93 -8.48
CA LEU A 236 -32.13 8.07 -9.65
C LEU A 236 -31.33 8.79 -10.76
N VAL A 237 -31.65 10.06 -11.04
CA VAL A 237 -30.90 10.86 -12.02
C VAL A 237 -29.43 11.05 -11.61
N LYS A 238 -29.16 11.24 -10.31
CA LYS A 238 -27.79 11.35 -9.79
C LYS A 238 -27.01 10.04 -9.90
N ILE A 239 -27.66 8.92 -9.58
CA ILE A 239 -27.08 7.59 -9.79
C ILE A 239 -26.68 7.41 -11.26
N ASP A 240 -27.57 7.73 -12.20
CA ASP A 240 -27.30 7.63 -13.64
C ASP A 240 -26.14 8.54 -14.09
N TYR A 241 -26.05 9.75 -13.52
CA TYR A 241 -24.98 10.70 -13.78
C TYR A 241 -23.62 10.18 -13.31
N HIS A 242 -23.52 9.74 -12.05
CA HIS A 242 -22.28 9.19 -11.51
C HIS A 242 -21.87 7.90 -12.22
N GLN A 243 -22.83 7.04 -12.55
CA GLN A 243 -22.56 5.82 -13.30
C GLN A 243 -21.99 6.14 -14.68
N THR A 244 -22.51 7.15 -15.37
CA THR A 244 -21.99 7.58 -16.67
C THR A 244 -20.55 8.09 -16.55
N LEU A 245 -20.25 8.93 -15.55
CA LEU A 245 -18.88 9.40 -15.30
C LEU A 245 -17.92 8.23 -15.00
N SER A 246 -18.33 7.28 -14.16
CA SER A 246 -17.53 6.10 -13.81
C SER A 246 -17.23 5.24 -15.04
N GLU A 247 -18.21 5.01 -15.92
CA GLU A 247 -18.02 4.24 -17.15
C GLU A 247 -17.07 4.95 -18.12
N LEU A 248 -17.25 6.27 -18.33
CA LEU A 248 -16.39 7.07 -19.21
C LEU A 248 -14.95 7.11 -18.69
N LEU A 249 -14.75 7.27 -17.38
CA LEU A 249 -13.43 7.25 -16.77
C LEU A 249 -12.72 5.91 -17.02
N ARG A 250 -13.40 4.78 -16.79
CA ARG A 250 -12.79 3.46 -17.03
C ARG A 250 -12.44 3.29 -18.51
N GLU A 251 -13.37 3.59 -19.40
CA GLU A 251 -13.21 3.35 -20.84
C GLU A 251 -12.17 4.27 -21.48
N ARG A 252 -12.19 5.57 -21.18
CA ARG A 252 -11.41 6.59 -21.90
C ARG A 252 -10.10 6.97 -21.21
N TYR A 253 -9.98 6.68 -19.92
CA TYR A 253 -8.78 6.99 -19.12
C TYR A 253 -8.00 5.72 -18.81
N ALA A 254 -8.51 4.86 -17.91
CA ALA A 254 -7.77 3.72 -17.40
C ALA A 254 -7.51 2.65 -18.48
N HIS A 255 -8.52 2.32 -19.28
CA HIS A 255 -8.43 1.30 -20.32
C HIS A 255 -7.52 1.75 -21.48
N GLU A 256 -7.73 2.94 -22.04
CA GLU A 256 -6.91 3.44 -23.16
C GLU A 256 -5.42 3.58 -22.78
N TRP A 257 -5.11 4.08 -21.57
CA TRP A 257 -3.72 4.14 -21.10
C TRP A 257 -3.11 2.76 -20.92
N THR A 258 -3.87 1.82 -20.37
CA THR A 258 -3.41 0.43 -20.18
C THR A 258 -3.15 -0.24 -21.52
N LYS A 259 -4.07 -0.08 -22.46
CA LYS A 259 -3.95 -0.62 -23.81
C LYS A 259 -2.70 -0.10 -24.50
N TRP A 260 -2.49 1.22 -24.52
CA TRP A 260 -1.28 1.82 -25.08
C TRP A 260 -0.01 1.28 -24.41
N SER A 261 0.02 1.23 -23.07
CA SER A 261 1.19 0.76 -22.33
C SER A 261 1.57 -0.67 -22.73
N LYS A 262 0.57 -1.55 -22.84
CA LYS A 262 0.76 -2.95 -23.27
C LYS A 262 1.21 -3.08 -24.72
N GLU A 263 0.64 -2.28 -25.62
CA GLU A 263 1.05 -2.24 -27.03
C GLU A 263 2.52 -1.79 -27.17
N LYS A 264 3.04 -1.02 -26.22
CA LYS A 264 4.45 -0.61 -26.14
C LYS A 264 5.35 -1.55 -25.34
N GLY A 265 4.81 -2.65 -24.82
CA GLY A 265 5.57 -3.65 -24.06
C GLY A 265 5.78 -3.31 -22.58
N PHE A 266 5.10 -2.30 -22.04
CA PHE A 266 5.16 -1.94 -20.63
C PHE A 266 4.14 -2.73 -19.81
N LEU A 267 4.49 -3.00 -18.55
CA LEU A 267 3.49 -3.25 -17.51
C LEU A 267 2.83 -1.94 -17.07
N THR A 268 1.66 -2.02 -16.45
CA THR A 268 1.02 -0.86 -15.83
C THR A 268 0.91 -0.96 -14.31
N ARG A 269 1.30 0.12 -13.62
CA ARG A 269 1.02 0.36 -12.19
C ARG A 269 0.05 1.52 -12.04
N TYR A 270 -1.06 1.31 -11.34
CA TYR A 270 -2.14 2.31 -11.28
C TYR A 270 -2.72 2.49 -9.88
N GLN A 271 -2.67 3.74 -9.41
CA GLN A 271 -3.44 4.22 -8.26
C GLN A 271 -4.83 4.73 -8.69
N ALA A 272 -5.86 3.88 -8.62
CA ALA A 272 -7.21 4.26 -9.05
C ALA A 272 -8.00 5.11 -8.04
N HIS A 273 -7.56 5.16 -6.79
CA HIS A 273 -8.24 5.86 -5.72
C HIS A 273 -8.22 7.38 -5.90
N GLY A 274 -9.07 8.07 -5.14
CA GLY A 274 -9.37 9.49 -5.34
C GLY A 274 -10.32 9.77 -6.51
N SER A 275 -10.57 8.78 -7.37
CA SER A 275 -11.42 8.95 -8.55
C SER A 275 -12.92 8.86 -8.24
N PRO A 276 -13.78 9.39 -9.13
CA PRO A 276 -15.23 9.20 -9.04
C PRO A 276 -15.73 7.87 -9.61
N GLY A 277 -14.82 6.97 -10.01
CA GLY A 277 -15.17 5.69 -10.62
C GLY A 277 -15.21 4.53 -9.64
N ASN A 278 -15.76 3.39 -10.09
CA ASN A 278 -15.69 2.15 -9.34
C ASN A 278 -14.23 1.65 -9.24
N LEU A 279 -13.65 1.74 -8.05
CA LEU A 279 -12.24 1.40 -7.83
C LEU A 279 -11.91 -0.05 -8.22
N LEU A 280 -12.84 -0.99 -8.03
CA LEU A 280 -12.60 -2.39 -8.39
C LEU A 280 -12.41 -2.54 -9.90
N ASP A 281 -13.24 -1.86 -10.68
CA ASP A 281 -13.15 -1.91 -12.14
C ASP A 281 -11.91 -1.19 -12.66
N LEU A 282 -11.55 -0.05 -12.06
CA LEU A 282 -10.37 0.73 -12.44
C LEU A 282 -9.06 0.00 -12.09
N TYR A 283 -8.95 -0.54 -10.87
CA TYR A 283 -7.82 -1.38 -10.49
C TYR A 283 -7.76 -2.65 -11.33
N ASP A 284 -8.89 -3.17 -11.81
CA ASP A 284 -8.93 -4.34 -12.66
C ASP A 284 -8.33 -4.11 -14.06
N GLU A 285 -8.24 -2.87 -14.55
CA GLU A 285 -7.59 -2.58 -15.84
C GLU A 285 -6.06 -2.76 -15.78
N ALA A 286 -5.39 -2.39 -14.67
CA ALA A 286 -3.92 -2.36 -14.60
C ALA A 286 -3.24 -3.74 -14.49
N ASP A 287 -1.96 -3.90 -14.81
CA ASP A 287 -1.23 -5.16 -14.53
C ASP A 287 -0.90 -5.31 -13.04
N ILE A 288 -0.64 -4.18 -12.38
CA ILE A 288 -0.29 -4.07 -10.98
C ILE A 288 -1.16 -2.96 -10.34
N PRO A 289 -2.27 -3.32 -9.67
CA PRO A 289 -3.03 -2.36 -8.89
C PRO A 289 -2.20 -1.81 -7.74
N GLU A 290 -2.25 -0.49 -7.54
CA GLU A 290 -1.47 0.18 -6.50
C GLU A 290 -2.37 0.97 -5.55
N THR A 291 -2.29 0.68 -4.26
CA THR A 291 -2.92 1.51 -3.22
C THR A 291 -1.92 2.51 -2.66
N GLU A 292 -2.32 3.23 -1.62
CA GLU A 292 -1.45 4.11 -0.86
C GLU A 292 -1.67 3.90 0.65
N SER A 293 -0.60 4.09 1.43
CA SER A 293 -0.62 4.30 2.88
C SER A 293 -0.24 5.76 3.19
N PHE A 294 -1.26 6.61 3.33
CA PHE A 294 -1.10 8.04 3.61
C PHE A 294 -1.39 8.38 5.08
N GLY A 295 -0.42 9.00 5.74
CA GLY A 295 -0.50 9.36 7.14
C GLY A 295 -0.13 8.21 8.08
N THR A 296 -0.43 8.39 9.37
CA THR A 296 -0.06 7.46 10.43
C THR A 296 -1.27 6.73 11.00
N SER A 297 -1.26 5.40 10.91
CA SER A 297 -2.20 4.54 11.63
C SER A 297 -1.94 4.57 13.14
N ARG A 298 -3.02 4.60 13.93
CA ARG A 298 -2.98 4.75 15.39
C ARG A 298 -3.02 3.38 16.08
N PHE A 299 -1.95 2.60 15.91
CA PHE A 299 -1.82 1.27 16.51
C PHE A 299 -1.64 1.37 18.03
N ALA A 300 -2.27 0.45 18.77
CA ALA A 300 -2.13 0.35 20.23
C ALA A 300 -0.87 -0.46 20.61
N ILE A 301 0.26 -0.18 19.95
CA ILE A 301 1.53 -0.87 20.23
C ILE A 301 2.29 -0.07 21.31
N PRO A 302 2.60 -0.65 22.48
CA PRO A 302 3.37 0.03 23.50
C PRO A 302 4.73 0.52 22.97
N GLY A 303 5.05 1.79 23.20
CA GLY A 303 6.30 2.42 22.76
C GLY A 303 6.30 2.93 21.31
N LEU A 304 5.26 2.65 20.51
CA LEU A 304 5.11 3.24 19.17
C LEU A 304 4.86 4.74 19.30
N ARG A 305 5.68 5.55 18.63
CA ARG A 305 5.53 7.01 18.64
C ARG A 305 4.68 7.45 17.48
N ILE A 306 3.87 8.46 17.73
CA ILE A 306 3.11 9.13 16.69
C ILE A 306 3.37 10.62 16.82
N ASP A 307 3.57 11.29 15.68
CA ASP A 307 3.76 12.74 15.68
C ASP A 307 2.50 13.43 16.20
N SER A 308 2.65 14.27 17.23
CA SER A 308 1.55 15.03 17.83
C SER A 308 0.97 16.05 16.86
N ASP A 309 1.75 16.48 15.87
CA ASP A 309 1.37 17.51 14.91
C ASP A 309 0.46 16.95 13.80
N TYR A 310 0.34 15.63 13.63
CA TYR A 310 -0.48 15.01 12.59
C TYR A 310 -1.99 15.19 12.86
N SER A 311 -2.68 15.86 11.93
CA SER A 311 -4.13 16.12 12.01
C SER A 311 -4.94 15.09 11.22
N ILE A 312 -5.55 14.14 11.93
CA ILE A 312 -6.50 13.17 11.35
C ILE A 312 -7.68 13.88 10.69
N LYS A 313 -8.16 14.99 11.26
CA LYS A 313 -9.28 15.74 10.68
C LYS A 313 -8.95 16.28 9.28
N GLN A 314 -7.71 16.72 9.08
CA GLN A 314 -7.27 17.30 7.82
C GLN A 314 -6.91 16.22 6.79
N PHE A 315 -6.19 15.19 7.23
CA PHE A 315 -5.50 14.24 6.35
C PHE A 315 -6.06 12.82 6.40
N GLY A 316 -6.99 12.54 7.31
CA GLY A 316 -7.53 11.21 7.49
C GLY A 316 -6.52 10.23 8.09
N THR A 317 -6.77 8.94 7.91
CA THR A 317 -5.86 7.84 8.33
C THR A 317 -5.93 6.70 7.32
N PRO A 318 -4.84 5.92 7.16
CA PRO A 318 -4.89 4.70 6.37
C PRO A 318 -5.99 3.74 6.88
N ASN A 319 -6.54 2.92 6.00
CA ASN A 319 -7.50 1.90 6.39
C ASN A 319 -7.38 0.64 5.52
N PRO A 320 -7.22 -0.57 6.10
CA PRO A 320 -7.08 -1.79 5.34
C PRO A 320 -8.30 -2.10 4.46
N LEU A 321 -9.51 -1.68 4.85
CA LEU A 321 -10.71 -1.91 4.04
C LEU A 321 -10.70 -1.12 2.73
N ALA A 322 -9.99 0.01 2.66
CA ALA A 322 -9.76 0.74 1.41
C ALA A 322 -8.63 0.10 0.59
N MET A 323 -7.52 -0.29 1.23
CA MET A 323 -6.42 -1.02 0.58
C MET A 323 -6.92 -2.30 -0.12
N LYS A 324 -7.94 -2.95 0.46
CA LYS A 324 -8.58 -4.12 -0.11
C LYS A 324 -9.26 -3.92 -1.46
N PHE A 325 -9.54 -2.69 -1.90
CA PHE A 325 -10.04 -2.48 -3.28
C PHE A 325 -8.99 -2.87 -4.31
N ALA A 326 -7.72 -2.51 -4.11
CA ALA A 326 -6.63 -2.89 -4.99
C ALA A 326 -6.37 -4.40 -4.93
N SER A 327 -6.28 -4.97 -3.72
CA SER A 327 -6.01 -6.41 -3.57
C SER A 327 -7.17 -7.29 -4.05
N SER A 328 -8.43 -6.89 -3.85
CA SER A 328 -9.60 -7.62 -4.35
C SER A 328 -9.61 -7.69 -5.88
N ALA A 329 -9.32 -6.57 -6.56
CA ALA A 329 -9.23 -6.56 -8.03
C ALA A 329 -8.08 -7.47 -8.53
N ALA A 330 -6.94 -7.45 -7.84
CA ALA A 330 -5.82 -8.33 -8.17
C ALA A 330 -6.13 -9.80 -7.94
N HIS A 331 -6.69 -10.15 -6.77
CA HIS A 331 -7.08 -11.51 -6.43
C HIS A 331 -8.13 -12.06 -7.42
N PHE A 332 -9.14 -11.24 -7.75
CA PHE A 332 -10.19 -11.60 -8.68
C PHE A 332 -9.63 -11.99 -10.04
N SER A 333 -8.70 -11.17 -10.56
CA SER A 333 -8.11 -11.35 -11.90
C SER A 333 -6.81 -12.16 -11.92
N GLY A 334 -6.36 -12.69 -10.78
CA GLY A 334 -5.15 -13.50 -10.67
C GLY A 334 -3.85 -12.72 -10.94
N LYS A 335 -3.83 -11.43 -10.63
CA LYS A 335 -2.64 -10.58 -10.75
C LYS A 335 -1.67 -10.94 -9.62
N LYS A 336 -0.39 -11.11 -9.96
CA LYS A 336 0.64 -11.55 -9.01
C LYS A 336 0.99 -10.47 -7.98
N LEU A 337 1.02 -9.22 -8.42
CA LEU A 337 1.51 -8.09 -7.64
C LEU A 337 0.37 -7.12 -7.32
N VAL A 338 0.36 -6.66 -6.08
CA VAL A 338 -0.44 -5.53 -5.60
C VAL A 338 0.50 -4.63 -4.84
N SER A 339 0.67 -3.41 -5.33
CA SER A 339 1.66 -2.50 -4.78
C SER A 339 1.03 -1.45 -3.87
N SER A 340 1.89 -0.75 -3.12
CA SER A 340 1.48 0.42 -2.35
C SER A 340 2.58 1.46 -2.34
N GLU A 341 2.18 2.70 -2.61
CA GLU A 341 2.91 3.86 -2.12
C GLU A 341 2.89 3.85 -0.58
N THR A 342 4.05 3.93 0.05
CA THR A 342 4.22 3.55 1.46
C THR A 342 5.05 4.55 2.25
N GLY A 343 4.50 4.99 3.39
CA GLY A 343 5.21 5.83 4.36
C GLY A 343 5.07 7.33 4.14
N THR A 344 4.11 7.76 3.32
CA THR A 344 3.78 9.16 3.07
C THR A 344 3.20 9.79 4.33
N TRP A 345 3.79 10.88 4.83
CA TRP A 345 3.31 11.63 6.02
C TRP A 345 3.19 10.84 7.34
N LEU A 346 4.09 9.89 7.63
CA LEU A 346 4.09 9.19 8.93
C LEU A 346 4.39 10.11 10.13
N ALA A 347 5.32 11.04 9.94
CA ALA A 347 5.69 12.10 10.88
C ALA A 347 6.35 13.24 10.08
N ASN A 348 6.73 14.35 10.72
CA ASN A 348 7.59 15.33 10.06
C ASN A 348 8.87 14.67 9.51
N HIS A 349 9.43 15.19 8.41
CA HIS A 349 10.58 14.64 7.66
C HIS A 349 11.68 13.98 8.49
N PHE A 350 12.11 14.65 9.56
CA PHE A 350 13.25 14.23 10.37
C PHE A 350 12.86 13.51 11.66
N LYS A 351 11.57 13.17 11.81
CA LYS A 351 10.97 12.53 12.99
C LYS A 351 10.54 11.07 12.76
N VAL A 352 10.69 10.53 11.54
CA VAL A 352 10.24 9.17 11.18
C VAL A 352 11.29 8.11 11.53
N SER A 353 10.93 7.05 12.25
CA SER A 353 11.81 5.91 12.58
C SER A 353 11.44 4.62 11.83
N LEU A 354 12.38 3.68 11.71
CA LEU A 354 12.08 2.34 11.16
C LEU A 354 11.03 1.59 12.00
N SER A 355 11.01 1.82 13.32
CA SER A 355 10.01 1.27 14.24
C SER A 355 8.59 1.80 14.01
N GLN A 356 8.44 2.96 13.35
CA GLN A 356 7.14 3.47 12.87
C GLN A 356 6.76 2.90 11.49
N VAL A 357 7.74 2.67 10.62
CA VAL A 357 7.49 2.19 9.25
C VAL A 357 7.04 0.72 9.23
N LYS A 358 7.65 -0.16 10.05
CA LYS A 358 7.33 -1.60 10.04
C LYS A 358 5.83 -1.90 10.30
N PRO A 359 5.18 -1.39 11.36
CA PRO A 359 3.77 -1.66 11.59
C PRO A 359 2.84 -1.20 10.46
N GLN A 360 3.20 -0.10 9.79
CA GLN A 360 2.45 0.40 8.63
C GLN A 360 2.52 -0.57 7.44
N ILE A 361 3.69 -1.18 7.22
CA ILE A 361 3.87 -2.23 6.21
C ILE A 361 3.12 -3.51 6.59
N ASP A 362 3.10 -3.87 7.88
CA ASP A 362 2.36 -5.04 8.35
C ASP A 362 0.84 -4.87 8.12
N GLU A 363 0.29 -3.68 8.34
CA GLU A 363 -1.10 -3.35 7.99
C GLU A 363 -1.35 -3.53 6.49
N LEU A 364 -0.46 -3.01 5.63
CA LEU A 364 -0.53 -3.18 4.17
C LEU A 364 -0.54 -4.67 3.76
N PHE A 365 0.35 -5.48 4.34
CA PHE A 365 0.39 -6.92 4.07
C PHE A 365 -0.92 -7.61 4.44
N THR A 366 -1.55 -7.24 5.58
CA THR A 366 -2.87 -7.78 5.94
C THR A 366 -3.98 -7.31 5.01
N GLY A 367 -3.83 -6.13 4.40
CA GLY A 367 -4.70 -5.63 3.34
C GLY A 367 -4.56 -6.37 2.00
N GLY A 368 -3.57 -7.25 1.85
CA GLY A 368 -3.29 -8.01 0.63
C GLY A 368 -2.25 -7.40 -0.29
N ILE A 369 -1.54 -6.37 0.18
CA ILE A 369 -0.42 -5.78 -0.56
C ILE A 369 0.78 -6.70 -0.45
N ASN A 370 1.57 -6.81 -1.52
CA ASN A 370 2.76 -7.64 -1.55
C ASN A 370 3.93 -7.02 -2.33
N HIS A 371 3.85 -5.74 -2.72
CA HIS A 371 4.92 -5.02 -3.42
C HIS A 371 5.03 -3.55 -2.98
N ILE A 372 5.82 -3.29 -1.94
CA ILE A 372 6.03 -2.01 -1.28
C ILE A 372 6.87 -1.09 -2.17
N PHE A 373 6.36 0.12 -2.39
CA PHE A 373 7.09 1.26 -2.91
C PHE A 373 7.17 2.34 -1.84
N TYR A 374 8.38 2.65 -1.38
CA TYR A 374 8.59 3.73 -0.44
C TYR A 374 8.33 5.08 -1.11
N HIS A 375 7.60 5.96 -0.41
CA HIS A 375 7.40 7.36 -0.78
C HIS A 375 8.21 8.26 0.18
N GLY A 376 9.46 8.57 -0.12
CA GLY A 376 10.27 8.04 -1.22
C GLY A 376 11.72 8.45 -1.05
N THR A 377 12.48 8.39 -2.14
CA THR A 377 13.87 8.83 -2.19
C THR A 377 13.99 10.00 -3.16
N THR A 378 14.54 11.13 -2.71
CA THR A 378 14.81 12.26 -3.61
C THR A 378 16.19 12.11 -4.21
N TYR A 379 16.32 12.29 -5.52
CA TYR A 379 17.63 12.43 -6.14
C TYR A 379 18.36 13.60 -5.49
N SER A 380 19.61 13.41 -5.07
CA SER A 380 20.46 14.48 -4.56
C SER A 380 21.86 14.33 -5.17
N PRO A 381 22.42 15.38 -5.80
CA PRO A 381 23.81 15.35 -6.29
C PRO A 381 24.78 14.94 -5.17
N VAL A 382 25.79 14.13 -5.48
CA VAL A 382 26.76 13.64 -4.47
C VAL A 382 27.50 14.79 -3.76
N LYS A 383 27.69 15.92 -4.47
CA LYS A 383 28.33 17.12 -3.93
C LYS A 383 27.46 17.92 -2.94
N GLU A 384 26.16 17.64 -2.85
CA GLU A 384 25.27 18.41 -1.99
C GLU A 384 25.52 18.15 -0.51
N THR A 385 25.51 19.22 0.27
CA THR A 385 25.67 19.11 1.73
C THR A 385 24.38 18.63 2.37
N TYR A 386 24.50 17.97 3.52
CA TYR A 386 23.34 17.55 4.31
C TYR A 386 22.36 18.72 4.56
N PRO A 387 21.03 18.53 4.37
CA PRO A 387 20.34 17.24 4.19
C PRO A 387 20.22 16.74 2.75
N GLY A 388 20.92 17.36 1.79
CA GLY A 388 20.75 17.09 0.37
C GLY A 388 19.42 17.64 -0.14
N TRP A 389 19.00 17.14 -1.30
CA TRP A 389 17.67 17.46 -1.84
C TRP A 389 16.59 16.60 -1.19
N LEU A 390 15.42 17.20 -0.98
CA LEU A 390 14.29 16.57 -0.32
C LEU A 390 13.01 16.88 -1.10
N PHE A 391 12.14 15.89 -1.16
CA PHE A 391 10.76 16.06 -1.59
C PHE A 391 9.97 16.78 -0.50
N TYR A 392 8.89 17.47 -0.88
CA TYR A 392 8.17 18.29 0.09
C TYR A 392 7.52 17.47 1.21
N ALA A 393 7.12 16.24 0.91
CA ALA A 393 6.45 15.32 1.82
C ALA A 393 7.42 14.30 2.43
N SER A 394 7.24 14.00 3.72
CA SER A 394 7.90 12.86 4.34
C SER A 394 7.35 11.56 3.75
N THR A 395 8.10 10.46 3.70
CA THR A 395 9.33 10.17 4.45
C THR A 395 10.56 10.14 3.53
N ASN A 396 11.73 10.58 4.02
CA ASN A 396 12.98 10.45 3.28
C ASN A 396 13.62 9.06 3.50
N PHE A 397 13.63 8.23 2.47
CA PHE A 397 14.33 6.94 2.43
C PHE A 397 15.67 6.99 1.68
N GLY A 398 16.15 8.19 1.33
CA GLY A 398 17.40 8.38 0.62
C GLY A 398 18.67 8.23 1.48
N PRO A 399 19.86 8.28 0.86
CA PRO A 399 21.15 8.10 1.56
C PRO A 399 21.44 9.13 2.66
N ALA A 400 20.77 10.29 2.62
CA ALA A 400 20.87 11.32 3.64
C ALA A 400 19.93 11.11 4.85
N SER A 401 19.09 10.07 4.84
CA SER A 401 18.21 9.74 5.96
C SER A 401 19.00 9.31 7.20
N HIS A 402 18.54 9.68 8.40
CA HIS A 402 19.18 9.30 9.67
C HIS A 402 19.19 7.77 9.93
N PHE A 403 18.38 6.99 9.22
CA PHE A 403 18.40 5.53 9.30
C PHE A 403 19.06 4.85 8.08
N ALA A 404 19.72 5.59 7.18
CA ALA A 404 20.27 5.04 5.93
C ALA A 404 21.19 3.83 6.14
N GLU A 405 22.03 3.85 7.18
CA GLU A 405 22.95 2.74 7.50
C GLU A 405 22.22 1.46 7.95
N HIS A 406 21.01 1.59 8.48
CA HIS A 406 20.20 0.49 9.02
C HIS A 406 19.04 0.11 8.08
N PHE A 407 18.85 0.83 6.97
CA PHE A 407 17.69 0.67 6.10
C PHE A 407 17.60 -0.74 5.48
N SER A 408 18.75 -1.39 5.27
CA SER A 408 18.82 -2.77 4.79
C SER A 408 18.16 -3.78 5.71
N LEU A 409 18.05 -3.51 7.01
CA LEU A 409 17.36 -4.38 7.97
C LEU A 409 15.85 -4.43 7.70
N LEU A 410 15.24 -3.27 7.44
CA LEU A 410 13.84 -3.18 7.03
C LEU A 410 13.63 -3.85 5.68
N ASN A 411 14.51 -3.60 4.70
CA ASN A 411 14.37 -4.16 3.36
C ASN A 411 14.48 -5.69 3.35
N GLN A 412 15.33 -6.29 4.18
CA GLN A 412 15.41 -7.75 4.35
C GLN A 412 14.13 -8.35 4.96
N TYR A 413 13.56 -7.69 5.97
CA TYR A 413 12.27 -8.08 6.54
C TYR A 413 11.16 -8.06 5.48
N VAL A 414 11.06 -6.94 4.74
CA VAL A 414 10.09 -6.77 3.66
C VAL A 414 10.31 -7.82 2.57
N GLU A 415 11.58 -8.10 2.21
CA GLU A 415 11.91 -9.07 1.18
C GLU A 415 11.38 -10.47 1.49
N ARG A 416 11.61 -10.94 2.72
CA ARG A 416 11.14 -12.25 3.19
C ARG A 416 9.62 -12.33 3.20
N CYS A 417 8.94 -11.28 3.67
CA CYS A 417 7.48 -11.22 3.68
C CYS A 417 6.90 -11.24 2.26
N GLN A 418 7.36 -10.34 1.40
CA GLN A 418 6.86 -10.23 0.02
C GLN A 418 7.11 -11.49 -0.79
N LYS A 419 8.26 -12.15 -0.60
CA LYS A 419 8.54 -13.43 -1.27
C LYS A 419 7.43 -14.44 -1.00
N LEU A 420 7.11 -14.70 0.27
CA LEU A 420 6.06 -15.65 0.65
C LEU A 420 4.66 -15.21 0.19
N LEU A 421 4.36 -13.91 0.26
CA LEU A 421 3.06 -13.36 -0.17
C LEU A 421 2.87 -13.36 -1.71
N GLN A 422 3.95 -13.25 -2.48
CA GLN A 422 3.95 -13.28 -3.95
C GLN A 422 4.00 -14.72 -4.50
N GLU A 423 4.59 -15.67 -3.77
CA GLU A 423 4.65 -17.10 -4.13
C GLU A 423 3.39 -17.88 -3.70
N SER A 424 2.40 -17.18 -3.12
CA SER A 424 1.15 -17.77 -2.64
C SER A 424 -0.08 -17.09 -3.26
N GLN A 425 -1.20 -17.82 -3.27
CA GLN A 425 -2.47 -17.36 -3.80
C GLN A 425 -3.42 -16.91 -2.67
N PRO A 426 -4.36 -15.98 -2.93
CA PRO A 426 -5.41 -15.65 -1.95
C PRO A 426 -6.25 -16.87 -1.56
N ASP A 427 -6.68 -16.94 -0.30
CA ASP A 427 -7.57 -17.98 0.23
C ASP A 427 -8.76 -17.35 0.99
N ASN A 428 -9.47 -16.45 0.29
CA ASN A 428 -10.66 -15.77 0.79
C ASN A 428 -11.91 -16.63 0.55
N ASP A 429 -12.75 -16.80 1.58
CA ASP A 429 -13.96 -17.62 1.45
C ASP A 429 -15.18 -16.79 0.97
N ILE A 430 -15.15 -15.48 1.13
CA ILE A 430 -16.30 -14.60 0.89
C ILE A 430 -15.99 -13.61 -0.23
N LEU A 431 -16.95 -13.43 -1.14
CA LEU A 431 -16.94 -12.33 -2.10
C LEU A 431 -18.05 -11.33 -1.74
N VAL A 432 -17.68 -10.12 -1.32
CA VAL A 432 -18.62 -9.07 -0.90
C VAL A 432 -18.95 -8.18 -2.09
N TYR A 433 -20.23 -8.14 -2.49
CA TYR A 433 -20.68 -7.20 -3.52
C TYR A 433 -20.55 -5.75 -3.03
N PHE A 434 -19.96 -4.88 -3.86
CA PHE A 434 -19.83 -3.46 -3.58
C PHE A 434 -21.00 -2.68 -4.23
N PRO A 435 -22.04 -2.27 -3.46
CA PRO A 435 -23.21 -1.57 -3.99
C PRO A 435 -22.91 -0.08 -4.22
N ILE A 436 -22.10 0.24 -5.22
CA ILE A 436 -21.65 1.62 -5.47
C ILE A 436 -22.83 2.59 -5.74
N HIS A 437 -23.95 2.10 -6.27
CA HIS A 437 -25.14 2.93 -6.50
C HIS A 437 -25.76 3.48 -5.21
N ASP A 438 -25.61 2.78 -4.08
CA ASP A 438 -26.03 3.31 -2.79
C ASP A 438 -25.16 4.51 -2.38
N LEU A 439 -23.86 4.50 -2.67
CA LEU A 439 -23.00 5.67 -2.48
C LEU A 439 -23.47 6.83 -3.34
N TRP A 440 -23.67 6.59 -4.65
CA TRP A 440 -24.12 7.61 -5.59
C TRP A 440 -25.53 8.15 -5.30
N SER A 441 -26.34 7.41 -4.51
CA SER A 441 -27.63 7.88 -4.03
C SER A 441 -27.53 8.94 -2.93
N THR A 442 -26.37 9.07 -2.29
CA THR A 442 -26.13 10.03 -1.20
C THR A 442 -25.49 11.32 -1.70
N PRO A 443 -25.63 12.44 -0.98
CA PRO A 443 -24.89 13.67 -1.28
C PRO A 443 -23.38 13.44 -1.21
N ALA A 444 -22.66 13.86 -2.26
CA ALA A 444 -21.20 13.86 -2.27
C ALA A 444 -20.63 14.81 -1.21
N LYS A 445 -19.67 14.32 -0.42
CA LYS A 445 -18.94 15.11 0.58
C LYS A 445 -17.67 15.76 0.01
N SER A 446 -17.31 15.42 -1.23
CA SER A 446 -16.15 15.95 -1.96
C SER A 446 -16.52 17.18 -2.81
N GLY A 447 -15.50 17.89 -3.30
CA GLY A 447 -15.70 19.02 -4.20
C GLY A 447 -16.33 18.61 -5.55
N GLY A 448 -17.03 19.53 -6.20
CA GLY A 448 -17.58 19.32 -7.55
C GLY A 448 -18.83 18.44 -7.62
N GLY A 449 -19.43 18.08 -6.49
CA GLY A 449 -20.67 17.29 -6.44
C GLY A 449 -20.50 15.84 -6.88
N VAL A 450 -19.27 15.33 -6.90
CA VAL A 450 -18.91 13.94 -7.21
C VAL A 450 -18.26 13.27 -6.01
N HIS A 451 -18.50 11.97 -5.84
CA HIS A 451 -17.87 11.19 -4.78
C HIS A 451 -16.44 10.85 -5.18
N LEU A 452 -15.43 11.46 -4.54
CA LEU A 452 -14.02 11.09 -4.68
C LEU A 452 -13.67 10.00 -3.64
N LEU A 453 -13.26 8.82 -4.11
CA LEU A 453 -13.04 7.63 -3.27
C LEU A 453 -11.60 7.59 -2.75
N GLU A 454 -11.28 8.50 -1.82
CA GLU A 454 -9.95 8.66 -1.20
C GLU A 454 -9.60 7.51 -0.23
N VAL A 455 -8.33 7.09 -0.16
CA VAL A 455 -7.89 5.99 0.74
C VAL A 455 -7.77 6.40 2.21
N HIS A 456 -7.63 7.69 2.49
CA HIS A 456 -7.37 8.21 3.84
C HIS A 456 -8.61 8.87 4.49
N HIS A 457 -9.60 9.31 3.71
CA HIS A 457 -10.91 9.82 4.20
C HIS A 457 -12.05 8.83 3.95
N VAL A 458 -11.83 7.57 4.33
CA VAL A 458 -12.80 6.47 4.16
C VAL A 458 -14.09 6.66 4.97
N ASP A 459 -14.08 7.54 5.98
CA ASP A 459 -15.26 7.96 6.73
C ASP A 459 -16.27 8.74 5.86
N ARG A 460 -15.80 9.35 4.76
CA ARG A 460 -16.65 10.14 3.86
C ARG A 460 -17.50 9.27 2.95
N TRP A 461 -16.99 8.13 2.49
CA TRP A 461 -17.62 7.33 1.43
C TRP A 461 -17.77 5.84 1.74
N LEU A 462 -16.93 5.25 2.60
CA LEU A 462 -16.89 3.80 2.82
C LEU A 462 -17.54 3.38 4.14
N LEU A 463 -17.01 3.85 5.27
CA LEU A 463 -17.28 3.26 6.60
C LEU A 463 -18.72 3.41 7.08
N GLN A 464 -19.41 4.46 6.62
CA GLN A 464 -20.79 4.75 7.02
C GLN A 464 -21.83 4.00 6.18
N LEU A 465 -21.45 3.47 5.02
CA LEU A 465 -22.36 2.66 4.19
C LEU A 465 -22.60 1.30 4.86
N PRO A 466 -23.76 0.66 4.62
CA PRO A 466 -23.99 -0.73 5.05
C PRO A 466 -22.89 -1.69 4.60
N PHE A 467 -22.31 -1.48 3.40
CA PHE A 467 -21.13 -2.19 2.93
C PHE A 467 -19.92 -2.03 3.86
N GLY A 468 -19.59 -0.79 4.25
CA GLY A 468 -18.47 -0.51 5.17
C GLY A 468 -18.67 -1.10 6.56
N GLN A 469 -19.90 -1.05 7.08
CA GLN A 469 -20.25 -1.63 8.38
C GLN A 469 -20.15 -3.17 8.34
N LEU A 470 -20.66 -3.80 7.29
CA LEU A 470 -20.59 -5.25 7.09
C LEU A 470 -19.14 -5.71 6.97
N THR A 471 -18.33 -5.06 6.14
CA THR A 471 -16.91 -5.41 5.92
C THR A 471 -16.07 -5.15 7.16
N THR A 472 -16.34 -4.09 7.92
CA THR A 472 -15.74 -3.86 9.25
C THR A 472 -16.08 -5.00 10.21
N LYS A 473 -17.31 -5.49 10.20
CA LYS A 473 -17.73 -6.62 11.05
C LYS A 473 -17.06 -7.92 10.60
N LEU A 474 -16.98 -8.19 9.29
CA LEU A 474 -16.24 -9.36 8.77
C LEU A 474 -14.77 -9.34 9.20
N TRP A 475 -14.11 -8.19 9.07
CA TRP A 475 -12.70 -8.01 9.47
C TRP A 475 -12.49 -8.28 10.96
N LYS A 476 -13.29 -7.63 11.83
CA LYS A 476 -13.21 -7.80 13.29
C LYS A 476 -13.54 -9.20 13.76
N GLU A 477 -14.40 -9.91 13.04
CA GLU A 477 -14.80 -11.27 13.36
C GLU A 477 -13.85 -12.34 12.81
N GLY A 478 -12.85 -11.96 12.00
CA GLY A 478 -11.82 -12.87 11.48
C GLY A 478 -12.25 -13.66 10.24
N TYR A 479 -13.06 -13.05 9.38
CA TYR A 479 -13.39 -13.61 8.07
C TYR A 479 -12.46 -13.10 6.97
N ALA A 480 -12.05 -14.00 6.07
CA ALA A 480 -11.25 -13.67 4.89
C ALA A 480 -12.15 -13.43 3.68
N PHE A 481 -12.06 -12.25 3.06
CA PHE A 481 -12.95 -11.81 1.99
C PHE A 481 -12.24 -10.95 0.93
N ASP A 482 -12.81 -10.91 -0.28
CA ASP A 482 -12.54 -9.91 -1.32
C ASP A 482 -13.83 -9.18 -1.69
N TYR A 483 -13.71 -8.10 -2.45
CA TYR A 483 -14.83 -7.35 -3.01
C TYR A 483 -15.08 -7.70 -4.48
N VAL A 484 -16.31 -7.48 -4.96
CA VAL A 484 -16.69 -7.64 -6.37
C VAL A 484 -17.59 -6.50 -6.85
N SER A 485 -17.34 -6.01 -8.06
CA SER A 485 -18.18 -5.01 -8.74
C SER A 485 -19.31 -5.65 -9.55
N ASP A 486 -20.27 -4.84 -10.00
CA ASP A 486 -21.31 -5.24 -10.96
C ASP A 486 -20.71 -5.94 -12.19
N ARG A 487 -19.69 -5.33 -12.80
CA ARG A 487 -19.05 -5.85 -14.01
C ARG A 487 -18.33 -7.18 -13.76
N GLN A 488 -17.66 -7.31 -12.62
CA GLN A 488 -16.93 -8.53 -12.27
C GLN A 488 -17.85 -9.73 -12.04
N LEU A 489 -19.09 -9.55 -11.58
CA LEU A 489 -20.06 -10.64 -11.41
C LEU A 489 -20.31 -11.41 -12.72
N SER A 490 -20.31 -10.72 -13.86
CA SER A 490 -20.49 -11.36 -15.18
C SER A 490 -19.39 -12.36 -15.55
N ARG A 491 -18.20 -12.22 -14.94
CA ARG A 491 -17.03 -13.09 -15.17
C ARG A 491 -16.98 -14.28 -14.22
N LEU A 492 -17.94 -14.40 -13.31
CA LEU A 492 -18.03 -15.52 -12.39
C LEU A 492 -18.76 -16.72 -13.00
N SER A 493 -18.28 -17.89 -12.63
CA SER A 493 -18.95 -19.18 -12.79
C SER A 493 -19.34 -19.72 -11.41
N ALA A 494 -20.28 -20.68 -11.37
CA ALA A 494 -20.61 -21.44 -10.17
C ALA A 494 -20.13 -22.88 -10.31
N LEU A 495 -19.62 -23.45 -9.21
CA LEU A 495 -19.21 -24.84 -9.10
C LEU A 495 -20.37 -25.68 -8.54
N LYS A 496 -20.35 -26.99 -8.78
CA LYS A 496 -21.40 -27.92 -8.29
C LYS A 496 -21.53 -27.93 -6.76
N SER A 497 -20.49 -27.53 -6.04
CA SER A 497 -20.44 -27.37 -4.58
C SER A 497 -21.14 -26.10 -4.08
N GLY A 498 -21.59 -25.22 -4.97
CA GLY A 498 -22.17 -23.91 -4.67
C GLY A 498 -21.16 -22.77 -4.49
N GLU A 499 -19.87 -23.08 -4.61
CA GLU A 499 -18.80 -22.09 -4.66
C GLU A 499 -18.85 -21.29 -5.98
N VAL A 500 -18.30 -20.08 -5.98
CA VAL A 500 -18.15 -19.24 -7.18
C VAL A 500 -16.68 -19.07 -7.53
N SER A 501 -16.37 -19.01 -8.83
CA SER A 501 -15.00 -18.87 -9.31
C SER A 501 -14.88 -17.82 -10.40
N SER A 502 -13.84 -16.98 -10.29
CA SER A 502 -13.39 -16.09 -11.36
C SER A 502 -12.48 -16.79 -12.39
N GLY A 503 -12.24 -18.10 -12.21
CA GLY A 503 -11.21 -18.86 -12.91
C GLY A 503 -9.79 -18.67 -12.35
N LYS A 504 -9.59 -17.68 -11.47
CA LYS A 504 -8.31 -17.41 -10.79
C LYS A 504 -8.41 -17.57 -9.28
N SER A 505 -9.53 -17.16 -8.71
CA SER A 505 -9.87 -17.31 -7.30
C SER A 505 -11.22 -17.99 -7.16
N THR A 506 -11.42 -18.71 -6.05
CA THR A 506 -12.65 -19.43 -5.74
C THR A 506 -13.11 -19.02 -4.35
N TYR A 507 -14.41 -18.75 -4.22
CA TYR A 507 -15.07 -18.25 -3.02
C TYR A 507 -16.25 -19.16 -2.69
N LYS A 508 -16.54 -19.34 -1.40
CA LYS A 508 -17.64 -20.21 -0.94
C LYS A 508 -19.02 -19.60 -1.13
N THR A 509 -19.10 -18.27 -1.11
CA THR A 509 -20.37 -17.54 -1.19
C THR A 509 -20.16 -16.09 -1.61
N ILE A 510 -21.18 -15.54 -2.26
CA ILE A 510 -21.34 -14.11 -2.48
C ILE A 510 -22.20 -13.55 -1.34
N ILE A 511 -21.75 -12.47 -0.69
CA ILE A 511 -22.58 -11.72 0.25
C ILE A 511 -22.92 -10.35 -0.33
N VAL A 512 -24.22 -10.05 -0.36
CA VAL A 512 -24.79 -8.76 -0.74
C VAL A 512 -25.12 -8.01 0.55
N PRO A 513 -24.48 -6.86 0.83
CA PRO A 513 -24.83 -6.03 1.98
C PRO A 513 -26.28 -5.54 1.91
N PRO A 514 -26.87 -5.06 3.01
CA PRO A 514 -28.15 -4.36 2.96
C PRO A 514 -28.03 -3.21 1.95
N SER A 515 -28.73 -3.35 0.83
CA SER A 515 -28.61 -2.44 -0.31
C SER A 515 -29.97 -1.82 -0.60
N LYS A 516 -30.00 -0.54 -0.97
CA LYS A 516 -31.24 0.12 -1.40
C LYS A 516 -31.41 0.02 -2.91
N TYR A 517 -30.38 0.35 -3.66
CA TYR A 517 -30.38 0.39 -5.12
C TYR A 517 -29.52 -0.73 -5.72
N MET A 518 -30.04 -1.42 -6.73
CA MET A 518 -29.31 -2.43 -7.51
C MET A 518 -29.70 -2.37 -8.99
N PRO A 519 -28.75 -2.46 -9.94
CA PRO A 519 -29.08 -2.57 -11.36
C PRO A 519 -29.81 -3.86 -11.74
N ASP A 520 -30.63 -3.79 -12.79
CA ASP A 520 -31.27 -4.97 -13.38
C ASP A 520 -30.22 -5.99 -13.85
N GLU A 521 -29.13 -5.51 -14.44
CA GLU A 521 -28.01 -6.30 -14.94
C GLU A 521 -27.35 -7.09 -13.81
N THR A 522 -27.13 -6.44 -12.67
CA THR A 522 -26.56 -7.08 -11.48
C THR A 522 -27.49 -8.15 -10.92
N LEU A 523 -28.80 -7.88 -10.83
CA LEU A 523 -29.78 -8.88 -10.43
C LEU A 523 -29.83 -10.06 -11.41
N ASN A 524 -29.71 -9.81 -12.71
CA ASN A 524 -29.65 -10.85 -13.73
C ASN A 524 -28.41 -11.73 -13.56
N GLU A 525 -27.25 -11.15 -13.27
CA GLU A 525 -26.02 -11.90 -13.01
C GLU A 525 -26.09 -12.72 -11.73
N LEU A 526 -26.62 -12.16 -10.63
CA LEU A 526 -26.87 -12.92 -9.40
C LEU A 526 -27.87 -14.06 -9.64
N THR A 527 -28.89 -13.84 -10.48
CA THR A 527 -29.85 -14.87 -10.86
C THR A 527 -29.22 -15.95 -11.72
N ARG A 528 -28.36 -15.58 -12.67
CA ARG A 528 -27.58 -16.53 -13.49
C ARG A 528 -26.72 -17.41 -12.59
N LEU A 529 -25.98 -16.81 -11.66
CA LEU A 529 -25.12 -17.54 -10.71
C LEU A 529 -25.94 -18.46 -9.79
N ALA A 530 -27.06 -17.97 -9.24
CA ALA A 530 -27.94 -18.77 -8.39
C ALA A 530 -28.50 -19.99 -9.13
N ARG A 531 -28.92 -19.83 -10.40
CA ARG A 531 -29.39 -20.94 -11.25
C ARG A 531 -28.29 -21.96 -11.55
N LEU A 532 -27.04 -21.53 -11.61
CA LEU A 532 -25.88 -22.40 -11.74
C LEU A 532 -25.48 -23.05 -10.41
N GLY A 533 -26.16 -22.74 -9.31
CA GLY A 533 -25.99 -23.36 -8.00
C GLY A 533 -25.21 -22.52 -6.99
N ALA A 534 -24.83 -21.27 -7.30
CA ALA A 534 -24.05 -20.43 -6.40
C ALA A 534 -24.76 -20.16 -5.06
N ASN A 535 -24.00 -20.19 -3.97
CA ASN A 535 -24.43 -19.71 -2.67
C ASN A 535 -24.41 -18.18 -2.64
N ILE A 536 -25.55 -17.56 -2.33
CA ILE A 536 -25.70 -16.10 -2.26
C ILE A 536 -26.43 -15.74 -0.96
N ILE A 537 -25.81 -14.89 -0.15
CA ILE A 537 -26.42 -14.35 1.08
C ILE A 537 -26.75 -12.88 0.85
N PHE A 538 -28.02 -12.52 1.02
CA PHE A 538 -28.45 -11.14 1.23
C PHE A 538 -28.48 -10.88 2.73
N ALA A 539 -27.60 -9.97 3.18
CA ALA A 539 -27.56 -9.55 4.57
C ALA A 539 -28.81 -8.70 4.88
N GLU A 540 -29.54 -9.12 5.91
CA GLU A 540 -30.75 -8.50 6.47
C GLU A 540 -31.98 -8.52 5.56
N HIS A 541 -31.90 -7.93 4.36
CA HIS A 541 -33.01 -7.84 3.42
C HIS A 541 -32.54 -7.84 1.96
N LEU A 542 -33.47 -8.10 1.04
CA LEU A 542 -33.24 -7.95 -0.40
C LEU A 542 -33.19 -6.45 -0.77
N PRO A 543 -32.55 -6.07 -1.90
CA PRO A 543 -32.60 -4.71 -2.43
C PRO A 543 -34.03 -4.21 -2.63
N THR A 544 -34.27 -2.92 -2.41
CA THR A 544 -35.64 -2.37 -2.47
C THR A 544 -35.96 -1.68 -3.79
N ASN A 545 -34.94 -1.19 -4.51
CA ASN A 545 -35.11 -0.37 -5.69
C ASN A 545 -34.18 -0.79 -6.84
N VAL A 546 -34.71 -0.75 -8.05
CA VAL A 546 -33.91 -0.78 -9.28
C VAL A 546 -33.24 0.59 -9.50
N THR A 547 -32.02 0.59 -10.04
CA THR A 547 -31.35 1.83 -10.44
C THR A 547 -31.92 2.41 -11.73
N GLY A 548 -31.66 3.70 -11.94
CA GLY A 548 -31.95 4.42 -13.19
C GLY A 548 -33.34 5.05 -13.27
N TYR A 549 -33.37 6.26 -13.82
CA TYR A 549 -34.56 7.10 -13.92
C TYR A 549 -35.47 6.70 -15.08
N HIS A 550 -34.90 6.34 -16.22
CA HIS A 550 -35.67 5.99 -17.42
C HIS A 550 -36.57 4.77 -17.18
N LEU A 551 -37.87 4.95 -17.47
CA LEU A 551 -38.89 3.91 -17.32
C LEU A 551 -38.86 3.26 -15.93
N ASN A 552 -38.54 4.02 -14.88
CA ASN A 552 -38.32 3.46 -13.55
C ASN A 552 -39.55 2.73 -12.99
N VAL A 553 -40.76 3.27 -13.13
CA VAL A 553 -41.99 2.64 -12.60
C VAL A 553 -42.21 1.21 -13.13
N PRO A 554 -42.25 0.96 -14.46
CA PRO A 554 -42.39 -0.40 -14.96
C PRO A 554 -41.17 -1.29 -14.64
N ARG A 555 -39.94 -0.76 -14.71
CA ARG A 555 -38.71 -1.51 -14.36
C ARG A 555 -38.70 -1.92 -12.89
N GLN A 556 -39.13 -1.05 -11.98
CA GLN A 556 -39.23 -1.33 -10.55
C GLN A 556 -40.18 -2.50 -10.29
N LYS A 557 -41.33 -2.54 -10.98
CA LYS A 557 -42.27 -3.66 -10.87
C LYS A 557 -41.63 -4.97 -11.32
N GLU A 558 -40.98 -4.96 -12.48
CA GLU A 558 -40.28 -6.14 -13.02
C GLU A 558 -39.13 -6.60 -12.12
N PHE A 559 -38.32 -5.66 -11.63
CA PHE A 559 -37.22 -5.90 -10.71
C PHE A 559 -37.68 -6.61 -9.43
N LEU A 560 -38.75 -6.13 -8.78
CA LEU A 560 -39.30 -6.77 -7.58
C LEU A 560 -39.83 -8.18 -7.87
N THR A 561 -40.43 -8.41 -9.05
CA THR A 561 -40.83 -9.75 -9.49
C THR A 561 -39.62 -10.67 -9.64
N LYS A 562 -38.57 -10.23 -10.36
CA LYS A 562 -37.32 -11.00 -10.54
C LYS A 562 -36.63 -11.31 -9.22
N LEU A 563 -36.65 -10.37 -8.28
CA LEU A 563 -36.01 -10.49 -6.98
C LEU A 563 -36.73 -11.52 -6.08
N ASN A 564 -38.06 -11.49 -6.09
CA ASN A 564 -38.87 -12.51 -5.42
C ASN A 564 -38.67 -13.88 -6.06
N ASP A 565 -38.60 -13.95 -7.39
CA ASP A 565 -38.31 -15.18 -8.13
C ASP A 565 -36.91 -15.73 -7.80
N LEU A 566 -35.89 -14.88 -7.73
CA LEU A 566 -34.54 -15.26 -7.33
C LEU A 566 -34.56 -15.97 -5.98
N LYS A 567 -35.23 -15.37 -4.98
CA LYS A 567 -35.36 -15.95 -3.64
C LYS A 567 -36.19 -17.22 -3.63
N ALA A 568 -37.33 -17.25 -4.32
CA ALA A 568 -38.28 -18.36 -4.25
C ALA A 568 -37.79 -19.61 -5.01
N LYS A 569 -37.03 -19.43 -6.10
CA LYS A 569 -36.67 -20.51 -7.03
C LYS A 569 -35.27 -21.09 -6.81
N ASN A 570 -34.45 -20.48 -5.95
CA ASN A 570 -33.05 -20.88 -5.78
C ASN A 570 -32.74 -21.12 -4.30
N ALA A 571 -32.60 -22.40 -3.91
CA ALA A 571 -32.35 -22.80 -2.52
C ALA A 571 -31.00 -22.31 -1.95
N GLY A 572 -30.04 -21.98 -2.83
CA GLY A 572 -28.74 -21.39 -2.45
C GLY A 572 -28.81 -19.90 -2.09
N VAL A 573 -29.97 -19.25 -2.28
CA VAL A 573 -30.17 -17.84 -1.94
C VAL A 573 -30.78 -17.70 -0.55
N ILE A 574 -30.03 -17.09 0.36
CA ILE A 574 -30.44 -16.87 1.76
C ILE A 574 -30.61 -15.38 2.01
N VAL A 575 -31.70 -15.00 2.70
CA VAL A 575 -31.89 -13.65 3.24
C VAL A 575 -31.93 -13.76 4.75
N SER A 576 -30.98 -13.17 5.46
CA SER A 576 -30.86 -13.37 6.92
C SER A 576 -30.35 -12.14 7.65
N LYS A 577 -31.02 -11.78 8.75
CA LYS A 577 -30.50 -10.81 9.73
C LYS A 577 -29.28 -11.36 10.48
N ASP A 578 -29.24 -12.68 10.69
CA ASP A 578 -28.05 -13.39 11.18
C ASP A 578 -27.29 -13.98 9.98
N TRP A 579 -26.72 -13.10 9.17
CA TRP A 579 -25.93 -13.50 8.02
C TRP A 579 -24.60 -14.15 8.42
N LEU A 580 -24.13 -13.94 9.66
CA LEU A 580 -22.95 -14.64 10.19
C LEU A 580 -23.21 -16.15 10.34
N ALA A 581 -24.36 -16.53 10.89
CA ALA A 581 -24.77 -17.93 10.94
C ALA A 581 -24.95 -18.51 9.52
N ALA A 582 -25.44 -17.72 8.56
CA ALA A 582 -25.56 -18.15 7.17
C ALA A 582 -24.19 -18.42 6.52
N LEU A 583 -23.18 -17.58 6.79
CA LEU A 583 -21.80 -17.82 6.33
C LEU A 583 -21.27 -19.15 6.85
N GLN A 584 -21.47 -19.44 8.14
CA GLN A 584 -21.05 -20.70 8.76
C GLN A 584 -21.76 -21.91 8.12
N LYS A 585 -23.04 -21.79 7.78
CA LYS A 585 -23.79 -22.84 7.06
C LYS A 585 -23.19 -23.16 5.68
N HIS A 586 -22.58 -22.18 5.01
CA HIS A 586 -21.84 -22.38 3.76
C HIS A 586 -20.37 -22.78 3.98
N GLY A 587 -19.99 -23.16 5.20
CA GLY A 587 -18.65 -23.64 5.53
C GLY A 587 -17.58 -22.55 5.48
N VAL A 588 -17.95 -21.27 5.50
CA VAL A 588 -17.00 -20.16 5.60
C VAL A 588 -16.25 -20.26 6.92
N VAL A 589 -14.92 -20.21 6.85
CA VAL A 589 -14.07 -20.33 8.05
C VAL A 589 -13.93 -18.98 8.72
N LYS A 590 -14.18 -18.97 10.03
CA LYS A 590 -13.96 -17.83 10.92
C LYS A 590 -12.69 -18.07 11.75
N GLU A 591 -11.67 -17.25 11.56
CA GLU A 591 -10.47 -17.32 12.38
C GLU A 591 -10.69 -16.57 13.70
N GLN A 592 -10.63 -17.28 14.82
CA GLN A 592 -10.92 -16.70 16.14
C GLN A 592 -9.85 -15.68 16.59
N TRP A 593 -8.71 -15.63 15.91
CA TRP A 593 -7.55 -14.78 16.23
C TRP A 593 -7.88 -13.29 16.21
N ALA A 594 -8.78 -12.86 15.31
CA ALA A 594 -9.20 -11.46 15.23
C ALA A 594 -9.82 -10.95 16.54
N ARG A 595 -10.64 -11.77 17.21
CA ARG A 595 -11.23 -11.43 18.51
C ARG A 595 -10.20 -11.40 19.65
N GLN A 596 -9.05 -12.04 19.46
CA GLN A 596 -7.93 -12.00 20.40
C GLN A 596 -7.03 -10.76 20.18
N GLY A 597 -7.30 -9.95 19.16
CA GLY A 597 -6.54 -8.73 18.84
C GLY A 597 -5.49 -8.91 17.73
N LEU A 598 -5.42 -10.08 17.10
CA LEU A 598 -4.48 -10.36 16.01
C LEU A 598 -5.08 -10.01 14.64
N THR A 599 -4.27 -9.42 13.76
CA THR A 599 -4.66 -9.15 12.38
C THR A 599 -3.92 -10.11 11.45
N PHE A 600 -4.56 -10.58 10.38
CA PHE A 600 -3.96 -11.58 9.50
C PHE A 600 -4.43 -11.45 8.05
N ILE A 601 -3.66 -12.05 7.14
CA ILE A 601 -4.13 -12.44 5.81
C ILE A 601 -3.94 -13.94 5.63
N ARG A 602 -4.93 -14.59 5.02
CA ARG A 602 -4.88 -16.00 4.66
C ARG A 602 -4.58 -16.18 3.18
N LYS A 603 -3.53 -16.94 2.92
CA LYS A 603 -3.03 -17.34 1.61
C LYS A 603 -3.00 -18.86 1.53
N LYS A 604 -2.74 -19.39 0.33
CA LYS A 604 -2.47 -20.81 0.10
C LYS A 604 -1.32 -21.01 -0.87
N SER A 605 -0.51 -22.04 -0.63
CA SER A 605 0.56 -22.48 -1.52
C SER A 605 0.52 -24.01 -1.62
N ALA A 606 0.51 -24.54 -2.84
CA ALA A 606 0.32 -25.98 -3.10
C ALA A 606 -0.84 -26.60 -2.28
N ASP A 607 -1.98 -25.91 -2.26
CA ASP A 607 -3.20 -26.25 -1.51
C ASP A 607 -3.08 -26.33 0.02
N LYS A 608 -1.95 -25.89 0.58
CA LYS A 608 -1.77 -25.72 2.03
C LYS A 608 -1.97 -24.27 2.43
N SER A 609 -2.66 -24.04 3.53
CA SER A 609 -2.85 -22.70 4.07
C SER A 609 -1.54 -22.09 4.55
N LEU A 610 -1.42 -20.79 4.36
CA LEU A 610 -0.32 -19.93 4.81
C LEU A 610 -0.96 -18.68 5.41
N TYR A 611 -0.56 -18.30 6.60
CA TYR A 611 -1.04 -17.08 7.24
C TYR A 611 0.13 -16.14 7.47
N PHE A 612 -0.03 -14.87 7.12
CA PHE A 612 0.75 -13.80 7.74
C PHE A 612 -0.09 -13.22 8.87
N ILE A 613 0.47 -13.17 10.08
CA ILE A 613 -0.19 -12.69 11.29
C ILE A 613 0.66 -11.58 11.88
N THR A 614 0.02 -10.49 12.31
CA THR A 614 0.67 -9.36 12.98
C THR A 614 -0.13 -8.92 14.21
N ASN A 615 0.58 -8.51 15.25
CA ASN A 615 0.00 -7.96 16.47
C ASN A 615 0.13 -6.43 16.45
N LEU A 616 -0.87 -5.76 15.90
CA LEU A 616 -0.93 -4.29 15.79
C LEU A 616 -1.59 -3.62 17.02
N GLY A 617 -1.74 -4.35 18.12
CA GLY A 617 -2.32 -3.86 19.38
C GLY A 617 -1.62 -4.43 20.61
N ASP A 618 -2.19 -4.18 21.79
CA ASP A 618 -1.64 -4.59 23.09
C ASP A 618 -2.41 -5.71 23.79
N THR A 619 -3.46 -6.22 23.15
CA THR A 619 -4.40 -7.18 23.75
C THR A 619 -3.85 -8.61 23.76
N PHE A 620 -3.19 -9.04 22.67
CA PHE A 620 -2.54 -10.34 22.60
C PHE A 620 -1.05 -10.23 23.00
N LYS A 621 -0.52 -11.26 23.66
CA LYS A 621 0.92 -11.38 23.95
C LYS A 621 1.38 -12.82 23.74
N GLU A 622 0.67 -13.74 24.38
CA GLU A 622 0.84 -15.16 24.20
C GLU A 622 -0.44 -15.92 24.55
N GLY A 623 -0.61 -17.11 24.00
CA GLY A 623 -1.73 -17.98 24.35
C GLY A 623 -1.96 -19.10 23.35
N TRP A 624 -2.90 -19.98 23.72
CA TRP A 624 -3.40 -21.01 22.82
C TRP A 624 -4.36 -20.40 21.81
N ILE A 625 -4.06 -20.57 20.53
CA ILE A 625 -4.89 -20.13 19.40
C ILE A 625 -5.39 -21.34 18.63
N HIS A 626 -6.59 -21.23 18.05
CA HIS A 626 -7.13 -22.27 17.19
C HIS A 626 -6.25 -22.46 15.95
N ALA A 627 -6.03 -23.69 15.48
CA ALA A 627 -5.17 -23.97 14.33
C ALA A 627 -5.73 -23.43 12.98
N GLY A 628 -6.99 -22.99 12.95
CA GLY A 628 -7.64 -22.47 11.74
C GLY A 628 -7.67 -23.51 10.63
N LYS A 629 -7.40 -23.11 9.37
CA LYS A 629 -7.26 -24.04 8.23
C LYS A 629 -5.91 -24.77 8.17
N LEU A 630 -4.94 -24.49 9.06
CA LEU A 630 -3.61 -25.10 8.98
C LEU A 630 -3.58 -26.59 9.36
N GLY A 631 -4.56 -27.06 10.15
CA GLY A 631 -4.63 -28.44 10.62
C GLY A 631 -3.65 -28.73 11.78
N MET A 632 -3.14 -29.96 11.84
CA MET A 632 -2.18 -30.40 12.87
C MET A 632 -0.75 -30.34 12.32
N ASP A 633 0.19 -29.90 13.16
CA ASP A 633 1.62 -29.64 12.83
C ASP A 633 1.86 -28.33 12.08
N ILE A 634 2.14 -27.28 12.86
CA ILE A 634 2.34 -25.90 12.40
C ILE A 634 3.75 -25.46 12.79
N GLU A 635 4.42 -24.71 11.92
CA GLU A 635 5.62 -23.96 12.27
C GLU A 635 5.37 -22.45 12.17
N ARG A 636 6.01 -21.71 13.07
CA ARG A 636 6.11 -20.25 13.03
C ARG A 636 7.40 -19.89 12.29
N TYR A 637 7.29 -19.17 11.19
CA TYR A 637 8.41 -18.52 10.52
C TYR A 637 8.44 -17.03 10.87
N ASP A 638 9.56 -16.58 11.40
CA ASP A 638 9.79 -15.20 11.78
C ASP A 638 10.60 -14.49 10.68
N PRO A 639 9.98 -13.61 9.87
CA PRO A 639 10.68 -12.90 8.81
C PRO A 639 11.69 -11.87 9.33
N LEU A 640 11.63 -11.45 10.60
CA LEU A 640 12.61 -10.54 11.19
C LEU A 640 13.95 -11.25 11.43
N THR A 641 13.90 -12.45 12.03
CA THR A 641 15.10 -13.24 12.38
C THR A 641 15.46 -14.31 11.34
N ASN A 642 14.56 -14.60 10.39
CA ASN A 642 14.66 -15.70 9.42
C ASN A 642 14.68 -17.10 10.07
N GLU A 643 14.04 -17.26 11.23
CA GLU A 643 13.96 -18.54 11.95
C GLU A 643 12.60 -19.22 11.76
N SER A 644 12.59 -20.54 11.65
CA SER A 644 11.38 -21.38 11.68
C SER A 644 11.39 -22.28 12.90
N VAL A 645 10.30 -22.26 13.67
CA VAL A 645 10.17 -23.07 14.90
C VAL A 645 8.85 -23.84 14.86
N PRO A 646 8.86 -25.18 15.03
CA PRO A 646 7.65 -25.97 15.22
C PRO A 646 6.88 -25.50 16.47
N MET A 647 5.56 -25.39 16.36
CA MET A 647 4.72 -24.86 17.44
C MET A 647 4.17 -25.97 18.35
N SER A 648 4.24 -25.73 19.66
CA SER A 648 3.55 -26.53 20.68
C SER A 648 2.07 -26.68 20.32
N ARG A 649 1.57 -27.92 20.32
CA ARG A 649 0.19 -28.24 19.94
C ARG A 649 -0.55 -28.96 21.07
N ARG A 650 -1.86 -28.77 21.11
CA ARG A 650 -2.78 -29.56 21.95
C ARG A 650 -4.11 -29.77 21.24
N THR A 651 -4.87 -30.73 21.72
CA THR A 651 -6.28 -30.88 21.37
C THR A 651 -7.11 -30.60 22.61
N GLU A 652 -7.98 -29.60 22.53
CA GLU A 652 -8.89 -29.23 23.62
C GLU A 652 -10.32 -29.20 23.08
N LYS A 653 -11.24 -29.94 23.72
CA LYS A 653 -12.64 -30.07 23.29
C LYS A 653 -12.82 -30.48 21.82
N GLY A 654 -11.88 -31.29 21.29
CA GLY A 654 -11.90 -31.75 19.89
C GLY A 654 -11.32 -30.75 18.89
N GLU A 655 -10.92 -29.56 19.31
CA GLU A 655 -10.30 -28.54 18.48
C GLU A 655 -8.77 -28.59 18.58
N SER A 656 -8.10 -28.45 17.44
CA SER A 656 -6.63 -28.36 17.40
C SER A 656 -6.20 -26.93 17.72
N GLN A 657 -5.30 -26.78 18.67
CA GLN A 657 -4.75 -25.50 19.09
C GLN A 657 -3.22 -25.53 19.07
N VAL A 658 -2.62 -24.36 18.84
CA VAL A 658 -1.18 -24.14 18.97
C VAL A 658 -0.88 -22.98 19.89
N PHE A 659 0.24 -23.03 20.61
CA PHE A 659 0.66 -21.95 21.48
C PHE A 659 1.46 -20.91 20.66
N LEU A 660 0.94 -19.69 20.58
CA LEU A 660 1.60 -18.57 19.92
C LEU A 660 2.03 -17.54 20.98
N LYS A 661 3.32 -17.18 21.00
CA LYS A 661 3.82 -15.94 21.59
C LYS A 661 4.09 -14.96 20.45
N LEU A 662 3.43 -13.81 20.48
CA LEU A 662 3.56 -12.75 19.49
C LEU A 662 3.27 -11.41 20.18
N LEU A 663 4.34 -10.71 20.55
CA LEU A 663 4.26 -9.45 21.29
C LEU A 663 3.73 -8.31 20.40
N PRO A 664 3.21 -7.22 21.00
CA PRO A 664 2.80 -6.03 20.27
C PRO A 664 3.91 -5.49 19.35
N GLY A 665 3.62 -5.30 18.07
CA GLY A 665 4.57 -4.88 17.02
C GLY A 665 5.24 -6.02 16.25
N GLU A 666 5.10 -7.26 16.73
CA GLU A 666 5.64 -8.44 16.06
C GLU A 666 4.69 -8.99 14.98
N SER A 667 5.29 -9.71 14.04
CA SER A 667 4.61 -10.37 12.94
C SER A 667 5.31 -11.68 12.59
N CYS A 668 4.58 -12.65 12.07
CA CYS A 668 5.13 -13.94 11.65
C CYS A 668 4.27 -14.61 10.57
N PHE A 669 4.82 -15.67 9.96
CA PHE A 669 4.06 -16.59 9.14
C PHE A 669 3.76 -17.87 9.89
N LEU A 670 2.53 -18.36 9.78
CA LEU A 670 2.16 -19.72 10.20
C LEU A 670 1.89 -20.58 8.97
N ARG A 671 2.51 -21.76 8.91
CA ARG A 671 2.35 -22.72 7.81
C ARG A 671 2.47 -24.16 8.32
N SER A 672 1.99 -25.12 7.54
CA SER A 672 2.12 -26.54 7.87
C SER A 672 3.60 -26.91 8.01
N SER A 673 3.94 -27.62 9.08
CA SER A 673 5.28 -28.09 9.37
C SER A 673 5.48 -29.53 8.86
N VAL A 674 6.71 -29.85 8.44
CA VAL A 674 7.17 -31.24 8.24
C VAL A 674 7.74 -31.85 9.52
N LYS A 675 8.10 -31.02 10.50
CA LYS A 675 8.64 -31.45 11.80
C LYS A 675 7.55 -31.38 12.87
N LYS A 676 7.44 -32.41 13.69
CA LYS A 676 6.58 -32.37 14.88
C LYS A 676 7.26 -31.49 15.93
N ALA A 677 6.46 -30.68 16.63
CA ALA A 677 6.96 -30.00 17.81
C ALA A 677 7.30 -31.04 18.88
N GLU A 678 8.45 -30.86 19.52
CA GLU A 678 8.73 -31.50 20.80
C GLU A 678 7.80 -30.91 21.88
N SER A 679 7.70 -31.59 23.03
CA SER A 679 6.78 -31.28 24.14
C SER A 679 6.52 -29.79 24.36
N PRO A 680 5.30 -29.39 24.77
CA PRO A 680 4.87 -28.01 24.75
C PRO A 680 5.83 -27.11 25.54
N PHE A 681 6.59 -26.28 24.83
CA PHE A 681 7.29 -25.17 25.45
C PHE A 681 6.27 -24.08 25.70
N ILE A 682 5.74 -24.06 26.92
CA ILE A 682 4.97 -22.95 27.47
C ILE A 682 5.96 -22.11 28.25
N SER A 683 6.02 -20.80 27.99
CA SER A 683 6.83 -19.89 28.79
C SER A 683 6.46 -20.06 30.27
N LYS A 684 7.45 -20.42 31.10
CA LYS A 684 7.32 -20.36 32.56
C LYS A 684 7.26 -18.88 32.98
N ALA A 685 6.93 -18.63 34.25
CA ALA A 685 6.99 -17.28 34.81
C ALA A 685 8.35 -16.62 34.51
N GLU A 686 8.31 -15.49 33.81
CA GLU A 686 9.49 -14.76 33.33
C GLU A 686 10.19 -14.09 34.52
N LYS A 687 11.45 -14.45 34.78
CA LYS A 687 12.31 -13.70 35.69
C LYS A 687 13.01 -12.59 34.92
N GLN A 688 13.37 -11.51 35.62
CA GLN A 688 14.12 -10.41 35.02
C GLN A 688 15.33 -10.04 35.88
N LEU A 689 16.45 -9.78 35.21
CA LEU A 689 17.61 -9.11 35.78
C LEU A 689 17.75 -7.75 35.09
N VAL A 690 17.69 -6.66 35.85
CA VAL A 690 17.96 -5.31 35.31
C VAL A 690 19.47 -5.14 35.19
N ILE A 691 19.95 -4.74 34.01
CA ILE A 691 21.34 -4.35 33.82
C ILE A 691 21.45 -2.87 34.23
N ASP A 692 21.86 -2.63 35.47
CA ASP A 692 22.11 -1.31 36.03
C ASP A 692 23.60 -1.11 36.38
N GLY A 693 23.98 0.16 36.57
CA GLY A 693 25.37 0.54 36.81
C GLY A 693 25.80 1.79 36.06
N ALA A 694 27.06 2.18 36.28
CA ALA A 694 27.65 3.35 35.63
C ALA A 694 28.07 3.02 34.19
N TRP A 695 27.32 3.54 33.22
CA TRP A 695 27.58 3.33 31.80
C TRP A 695 28.69 4.25 31.30
N ASN A 696 29.64 3.75 30.52
CA ASN A 696 30.50 4.61 29.71
C ASN A 696 29.77 4.93 28.40
N ILE A 697 29.77 6.20 27.99
CA ILE A 697 29.23 6.67 26.72
C ILE A 697 30.32 7.30 25.85
N GLU A 698 30.37 6.90 24.58
CA GLU A 698 31.29 7.42 23.57
C GLU A 698 30.50 7.80 22.31
N PHE A 699 30.59 9.05 21.85
CA PHE A 699 29.94 9.49 20.62
C PHE A 699 30.85 9.19 19.42
N LEU A 700 30.43 8.27 18.54
CA LEU A 700 31.29 7.69 17.51
C LEU A 700 31.32 8.54 16.24
N LYS A 701 30.13 8.97 15.78
CA LYS A 701 29.95 9.71 14.54
C LYS A 701 28.64 10.47 14.58
N GLY A 702 28.60 11.67 14.01
CA GLY A 702 27.38 12.46 13.93
C GLY A 702 27.60 13.94 13.66
N LYS A 703 26.52 14.70 13.82
CA LYS A 703 26.44 16.15 13.61
C LYS A 703 25.77 16.81 14.83
N PRO A 704 26.00 18.10 15.09
CA PRO A 704 26.91 19.00 14.39
C PRO A 704 28.40 18.69 14.65
N SER A 705 28.70 18.14 15.83
CA SER A 705 30.01 17.70 16.28
C SER A 705 29.83 16.59 17.31
N LEU A 706 30.89 15.83 17.63
CA LEU A 706 30.83 14.80 18.66
C LEU A 706 30.77 15.45 20.05
N PRO A 707 29.74 15.16 20.88
CA PRO A 707 29.76 15.51 22.28
C PRO A 707 30.88 14.79 23.04
N ALA A 708 31.25 15.30 24.20
CA ALA A 708 32.27 14.67 25.04
C ALA A 708 31.81 13.29 25.54
N SER A 709 32.71 12.31 25.49
CA SER A 709 32.54 11.00 26.12
C SER A 709 32.54 11.14 27.65
N GLY A 710 31.91 10.20 28.35
CA GLY A 710 31.83 10.27 29.81
C GLY A 710 31.23 9.05 30.49
N LYS A 711 30.99 9.17 31.80
CA LYS A 711 30.28 8.17 32.60
C LYS A 711 28.89 8.67 32.95
N LEU A 712 27.90 7.82 32.80
CA LEU A 712 26.50 8.07 33.15
C LEU A 712 26.14 7.19 34.36
N ILE A 713 25.62 7.80 35.43
CA ILE A 713 25.13 7.04 36.60
C ILE A 713 23.99 6.10 36.18
N LYS A 714 23.19 6.50 35.18
CA LYS A 714 22.15 5.69 34.55
C LYS A 714 22.00 6.08 33.09
N ALA A 715 21.63 5.12 32.24
CA ALA A 715 21.21 5.40 30.87
C ALA A 715 20.00 6.36 30.83
N GLY A 716 19.95 7.22 29.82
CA GLY A 716 18.96 8.28 29.70
C GLY A 716 19.10 9.08 28.41
N SER A 717 18.22 10.06 28.24
CA SER A 717 18.18 10.86 27.01
C SER A 717 19.41 11.76 26.83
N TRP A 718 19.97 11.80 25.62
CA TRP A 718 21.09 12.69 25.27
C TRP A 718 20.76 14.18 25.47
N VAL A 719 19.47 14.53 25.40
CA VAL A 719 18.96 15.90 25.57
C VAL A 719 19.35 16.53 26.90
N SER A 720 19.56 15.71 27.94
CA SER A 720 19.93 16.18 29.28
C SER A 720 21.41 16.06 29.60
N LEU A 721 22.26 15.58 28.67
CA LEU A 721 23.68 15.32 28.95
C LEU A 721 24.55 16.57 28.85
N SER A 722 24.39 17.34 27.78
CA SER A 722 25.11 18.59 27.53
C SER A 722 24.41 19.39 26.43
N ASP A 723 24.77 20.67 26.28
CA ASP A 723 24.26 21.51 25.19
C ASP A 723 24.60 20.95 23.81
N THR A 724 25.80 20.39 23.63
CA THR A 724 26.18 19.73 22.36
C THR A 724 25.37 18.46 22.11
N ALA A 725 25.20 17.61 23.14
CA ALA A 725 24.43 16.37 23.02
C ALA A 725 22.93 16.61 22.74
N ARG A 726 22.39 17.74 23.19
CA ARG A 726 20.99 18.16 22.96
C ARG A 726 20.64 18.38 21.49
N TYR A 727 21.60 18.72 20.64
CA TYR A 727 21.41 18.90 19.19
C TYR A 727 22.04 17.76 18.37
N PHE A 728 22.58 16.74 19.03
CA PHE A 728 23.31 15.68 18.35
C PHE A 728 22.39 14.78 17.53
N SER A 729 22.82 14.46 16.31
CA SER A 729 22.27 13.38 15.50
C SER A 729 23.42 12.49 15.02
N GLY A 730 23.32 11.18 15.31
CA GLY A 730 24.36 10.22 14.99
C GLY A 730 24.33 9.01 15.92
N THR A 731 25.49 8.39 16.11
CA THR A 731 25.66 7.14 16.86
C THR A 731 26.50 7.35 18.11
N ALA A 732 26.03 6.82 19.25
CA ALA A 732 26.81 6.74 20.48
C ALA A 732 26.87 5.29 20.98
N ARG A 733 28.04 4.87 21.47
CA ARG A 733 28.28 3.57 22.10
C ARG A 733 28.14 3.70 23.60
N TYR A 734 27.34 2.83 24.18
CA TYR A 734 27.24 2.58 25.60
C TYR A 734 28.02 1.32 25.94
N SER A 735 28.74 1.29 27.06
CA SER A 735 29.36 0.07 27.57
C SER A 735 29.29 -0.05 29.09
N LEU A 736 29.11 -1.27 29.56
CA LEU A 736 29.01 -1.61 30.98
C LEU A 736 29.48 -3.06 31.18
N ASP A 737 30.14 -3.30 32.31
CA ASP A 737 30.41 -4.64 32.81
C ASP A 737 29.34 -5.03 33.85
N PHE A 738 28.83 -6.25 33.78
CA PHE A 738 27.82 -6.75 34.70
C PHE A 738 27.99 -8.26 34.98
N ASP A 739 27.48 -8.67 36.13
CA ASP A 739 27.47 -10.06 36.57
C ASP A 739 26.04 -10.63 36.47
N VAL A 740 25.92 -11.95 36.36
CA VAL A 740 24.62 -12.65 36.31
C VAL A 740 24.58 -13.76 37.34
N THR A 741 23.38 -14.21 37.70
CA THR A 741 23.20 -15.31 38.65
C THR A 741 23.40 -16.67 37.98
N GLU A 742 23.77 -17.69 38.76
CA GLU A 742 23.81 -19.09 38.30
C GLU A 742 22.46 -19.55 37.74
N GLU A 743 21.37 -19.07 38.35
CA GLU A 743 20.02 -19.33 37.85
C GLU A 743 19.84 -18.83 36.41
N LEU A 744 20.27 -17.59 36.11
CA LEU A 744 20.17 -17.03 34.77
C LEU A 744 21.03 -17.82 33.77
N LEU A 745 22.23 -18.24 34.16
CA LEU A 745 23.09 -19.08 33.30
C LEU A 745 22.46 -20.44 32.98
N SER A 746 21.63 -20.98 33.88
CA SER A 746 20.94 -22.25 33.68
C SER A 746 19.66 -22.13 32.82
N SER A 747 19.24 -20.92 32.44
CA SER A 747 18.03 -20.73 31.64
C SER A 747 18.21 -21.11 30.18
N ASN A 748 17.22 -21.83 29.65
CA ASN A 748 17.22 -22.32 28.26
C ASN A 748 16.83 -21.25 27.22
N SER A 749 16.35 -20.09 27.66
CA SER A 749 15.93 -18.99 26.78
C SER A 749 16.19 -17.67 27.49
N ILE A 750 17.02 -16.82 26.89
CA ILE A 750 17.35 -15.51 27.45
C ILE A 750 17.10 -14.44 26.39
N ILE A 751 16.32 -13.42 26.73
CA ILE A 751 16.04 -12.27 25.87
C ILE A 751 16.66 -11.02 26.50
N LEU A 752 17.45 -10.30 25.72
CA LEU A 752 17.89 -8.95 26.06
C LEU A 752 16.81 -7.96 25.63
N ASP A 753 16.15 -7.34 26.60
CA ASP A 753 15.18 -6.26 26.42
C ASP A 753 15.86 -4.91 26.65
N LEU A 754 15.94 -4.09 25.61
CA LEU A 754 16.58 -2.77 25.68
C LEU A 754 15.65 -1.66 26.20
N GLY A 755 14.37 -1.97 26.43
CA GLY A 755 13.37 -0.99 26.85
C GLY A 755 13.15 0.10 25.81
N ASP A 756 13.21 1.37 26.23
CA ASP A 756 13.05 2.52 25.32
C ASP A 756 14.37 2.87 24.62
N VAL A 757 14.44 2.58 23.31
CA VAL A 757 15.55 2.91 22.42
C VAL A 757 15.14 4.06 21.50
N ARG A 758 16.04 5.03 21.28
CA ARG A 758 15.83 6.20 20.42
C ARG A 758 16.94 6.29 19.36
N GLU A 759 16.91 5.54 18.26
CA GLU A 759 15.83 4.69 17.72
C GLU A 759 16.27 3.31 17.21
N VAL A 760 17.57 3.08 16.97
CA VAL A 760 18.13 1.79 16.53
C VAL A 760 19.32 1.44 17.42
N ALA A 761 19.45 0.19 17.87
CA ALA A 761 20.51 -0.25 18.76
C ALA A 761 21.20 -1.53 18.25
N ALA A 762 22.49 -1.44 17.90
CA ALA A 762 23.33 -2.61 17.61
C ALA A 762 24.03 -3.07 18.90
N VAL A 763 24.00 -4.38 19.18
CA VAL A 763 24.47 -4.93 20.46
C VAL A 763 25.61 -5.92 20.25
N LYS A 764 26.67 -5.75 21.04
CA LYS A 764 27.71 -6.74 21.29
C LYS A 764 27.68 -7.18 22.75
N LEU A 765 27.96 -8.45 22.97
CA LEU A 765 28.13 -9.02 24.31
C LEU A 765 29.38 -9.88 24.31
N ASN A 766 30.30 -9.61 25.24
CA ASN A 766 31.59 -10.30 25.35
C ASN A 766 32.39 -10.30 24.03
N GLY A 767 32.32 -9.19 23.29
CA GLY A 767 32.99 -9.00 21.99
C GLY A 767 32.30 -9.66 20.79
N LYS A 768 31.19 -10.38 20.99
CA LYS A 768 30.42 -11.04 19.93
C LYS A 768 29.18 -10.23 19.56
N GLU A 769 28.94 -10.07 18.26
CA GLU A 769 27.72 -9.45 17.73
C GLU A 769 26.48 -10.28 18.10
N ILE A 770 25.47 -9.62 18.66
CA ILE A 770 24.16 -10.22 18.98
C ILE A 770 23.16 -9.93 17.87
N GLY A 771 23.11 -8.68 17.43
CA GLY A 771 22.15 -8.21 16.44
C GLY A 771 21.83 -6.73 16.60
N THR A 772 20.88 -6.27 15.80
CA THR A 772 20.43 -4.87 15.80
C THR A 772 18.93 -4.81 16.06
N ALA A 773 18.52 -4.16 17.15
CA ALA A 773 17.13 -3.90 17.48
C ALA A 773 16.68 -2.58 16.82
N TRP A 774 15.74 -2.67 15.89
CA TRP A 774 15.26 -1.53 15.08
C TRP A 774 13.73 -1.42 15.00
N SER A 775 13.01 -2.42 15.51
CA SER A 775 11.55 -2.48 15.59
C SER A 775 11.09 -2.75 17.01
N ILE A 776 9.81 -2.49 17.29
CA ILE A 776 9.20 -2.75 18.59
C ILE A 776 8.68 -4.20 18.64
N PRO A 777 8.89 -4.93 19.76
CA PRO A 777 9.69 -4.54 20.92
C PRO A 777 11.20 -4.60 20.63
N PHE A 778 11.99 -3.75 21.30
CA PHE A 778 13.46 -3.70 21.13
C PHE A 778 14.14 -4.84 21.89
N GLN A 779 13.86 -6.08 21.46
CA GLN A 779 14.33 -7.30 22.09
C GLN A 779 15.25 -8.10 21.15
N LEU A 780 16.28 -8.72 21.72
CA LEU A 780 17.21 -9.61 21.01
C LEU A 780 17.36 -10.91 21.79
N LYS A 781 17.28 -12.04 21.08
CA LYS A 781 17.53 -13.35 21.67
C LYS A 781 19.02 -13.58 21.86
N LEU A 782 19.42 -14.03 23.06
CA LEU A 782 20.80 -14.39 23.35
C LEU A 782 21.05 -15.88 23.10
N MET A 783 22.30 -16.22 22.77
CA MET A 783 22.74 -17.61 22.72
C MET A 783 22.97 -18.13 24.15
N PRO A 784 22.62 -19.38 24.48
CA PRO A 784 22.72 -19.93 25.84
C PRO A 784 24.10 -19.76 26.49
N ASP A 785 25.19 -19.91 25.73
CA ASP A 785 26.55 -19.94 26.28
C ASP A 785 27.30 -18.60 26.19
N ILE A 786 26.63 -17.51 25.82
CA ILE A 786 27.33 -16.22 25.65
C ILE A 786 27.64 -15.52 26.97
N LEU A 787 26.85 -15.80 28.01
CA LEU A 787 26.99 -15.20 29.33
C LEU A 787 27.98 -15.99 30.18
N LYS A 788 28.72 -15.26 31.01
CA LYS A 788 29.59 -15.77 32.07
C LYS A 788 28.98 -15.38 33.40
N GLU A 789 29.30 -16.07 34.49
CA GLU A 789 28.82 -15.66 35.82
C GLU A 789 29.26 -14.23 36.17
N LYS A 790 30.50 -13.87 35.83
CA LYS A 790 31.09 -12.57 36.13
C LYS A 790 31.78 -11.94 34.94
N GLY A 791 31.83 -10.61 34.94
CA GLY A 791 32.59 -9.81 33.98
C GLY A 791 32.05 -9.88 32.56
N ASN A 792 30.73 -9.87 32.40
CA ASN A 792 30.13 -9.73 31.08
C ASN A 792 30.23 -8.29 30.61
N LYS A 793 30.81 -8.07 29.43
CA LYS A 793 30.85 -6.74 28.83
C LYS A 793 29.77 -6.60 27.78
N ILE A 794 28.83 -5.69 27.99
CA ILE A 794 27.84 -5.31 26.97
C ILE A 794 28.26 -3.98 26.31
N GLU A 795 28.12 -3.92 24.99
CA GLU A 795 28.32 -2.70 24.20
C GLU A 795 27.09 -2.48 23.31
N ILE A 796 26.50 -1.29 23.37
CA ILE A 796 25.26 -0.94 22.66
C ILE A 796 25.51 0.34 21.86
N GLU A 797 25.53 0.25 20.54
CA GLU A 797 25.63 1.40 19.64
C GLU A 797 24.22 1.87 19.25
N VAL A 798 23.81 3.04 19.75
CA VAL A 798 22.49 3.62 19.49
C VAL A 798 22.59 4.75 18.48
N THR A 799 21.76 4.70 17.44
CA THR A 799 21.61 5.76 16.43
C THR A 799 20.24 6.42 16.54
N ASN A 800 20.19 7.76 16.62
CA ASN A 800 18.96 8.53 16.81
C ASN A 800 18.41 9.15 15.51
N LEU A 801 17.33 9.93 15.65
CA LEU A 801 16.73 10.73 14.59
C LEU A 801 17.54 12.01 14.32
N SER A 802 17.31 12.61 13.16
CA SER A 802 17.92 13.90 12.78
C SER A 802 17.17 15.13 13.29
N ALA A 803 15.97 14.98 13.86
CA ALA A 803 15.14 16.07 14.35
C ALA A 803 15.89 17.06 15.27
N ASN A 804 16.69 16.56 16.22
CA ASN A 804 17.43 17.41 17.15
C ASN A 804 18.48 18.28 16.46
N TYR A 805 19.21 17.72 15.48
CA TYR A 805 20.16 18.49 14.71
C TYR A 805 19.45 19.49 13.79
N MET A 806 18.30 19.12 13.21
CA MET A 806 17.55 20.00 12.31
C MET A 806 17.00 21.24 13.02
N ARG A 807 16.71 21.19 14.32
CA ARG A 807 16.40 22.39 15.13
C ARG A 807 17.53 23.43 15.06
N LEU A 808 18.77 22.97 15.21
CA LEU A 808 19.95 23.83 15.15
C LEU A 808 20.24 24.30 13.72
N ARG A 809 20.23 23.37 12.75
CA ARG A 809 20.50 23.66 11.34
C ARG A 809 19.52 24.67 10.80
N ASP A 810 18.22 24.52 11.08
CA ASP A 810 17.19 25.42 10.56
C ASP A 810 17.26 26.82 11.15
N ARG A 811 17.79 26.95 12.37
CA ARG A 811 18.09 28.25 13.00
C ARG A 811 19.33 28.92 12.39
N GLN A 812 20.43 28.16 12.27
CA GLN A 812 21.74 28.74 11.90
C GLN A 812 21.92 28.92 10.40
N ALA A 813 21.29 28.06 9.60
CA ALA A 813 21.50 28.01 8.18
C ALA A 813 20.20 27.45 7.51
N PRO A 814 19.19 28.30 7.24
CA PRO A 814 17.90 27.87 6.69
C PRO A 814 17.90 27.70 5.16
N GLU A 815 19.01 27.96 4.47
CA GLU A 815 19.14 28.03 3.00
C GLU A 815 18.99 26.67 2.29
N TRP A 816 19.03 25.56 3.03
CA TRP A 816 18.78 24.22 2.49
C TRP A 816 17.35 24.06 1.95
N LYS A 817 16.40 24.91 2.36
CA LYS A 817 15.01 24.95 1.88
C LYS A 817 14.93 25.69 0.54
N LYS A 818 15.54 25.10 -0.50
CA LYS A 818 15.78 25.75 -1.80
C LYS A 818 14.99 25.13 -2.96
N PHE A 819 13.87 24.47 -2.70
CA PHE A 819 13.11 23.83 -3.78
C PHE A 819 12.05 24.78 -4.37
N TYR A 820 11.75 24.63 -5.67
CA TYR A 820 10.68 25.38 -6.34
C TYR A 820 9.28 24.93 -5.87
N ASP A 821 8.23 25.58 -6.38
CA ASP A 821 6.83 25.27 -6.08
C ASP A 821 6.51 25.34 -4.56
N ILE A 822 6.12 24.23 -3.93
CA ILE A 822 5.79 24.17 -2.50
C ILE A 822 7.01 24.16 -1.58
N ASN A 823 8.20 24.00 -2.14
CA ASN A 823 9.45 23.83 -1.41
C ASN A 823 9.42 22.57 -0.51
N ILE A 824 9.55 22.74 0.80
CA ILE A 824 9.35 21.71 1.81
C ILE A 824 8.41 22.25 2.90
N VAL A 825 7.50 21.40 3.36
CA VAL A 825 6.46 21.76 4.35
C VAL A 825 6.47 20.79 5.53
N ASP A 826 5.91 21.25 6.65
CA ASP A 826 5.67 20.41 7.81
C ASP A 826 4.44 19.50 7.59
N ILE A 827 4.22 18.58 8.54
CA ILE A 827 3.10 17.63 8.49
C ILE A 827 1.71 18.30 8.62
N THR A 828 1.64 19.61 8.84
CA THR A 828 0.41 20.42 8.84
C THR A 828 0.21 21.19 7.52
N TYR A 829 1.07 20.93 6.52
CA TYR A 829 1.11 21.61 5.23
C TYR A 829 1.50 23.10 5.30
N LYS A 830 2.23 23.50 6.34
CA LYS A 830 2.78 24.86 6.48
C LYS A 830 4.26 24.88 6.13
N LYS A 831 4.81 26.07 5.83
CA LYS A 831 6.24 26.23 5.55
C LYS A 831 7.07 25.57 6.65
N PHE A 832 7.99 24.68 6.25
CA PHE A 832 8.78 23.92 7.20
C PHE A 832 9.63 24.82 8.11
N ASN A 833 9.48 24.62 9.42
CA ASN A 833 10.27 25.25 10.45
C ASN A 833 10.53 24.28 11.61
N ALA A 834 11.79 23.91 11.81
CA ALA A 834 12.19 23.05 12.92
C ALA A 834 12.75 23.81 14.13
N ASP A 835 13.01 25.12 14.03
CA ASP A 835 13.65 25.92 15.10
C ASP A 835 12.88 25.84 16.43
N ASN A 836 11.56 25.83 16.33
CA ASN A 836 10.65 25.83 17.48
C ASN A 836 10.25 24.42 17.95
N TRP A 837 10.81 23.35 17.38
CA TRP A 837 10.50 22.01 17.89
C TRP A 837 11.09 21.82 19.29
N GLU A 838 10.35 21.12 20.13
CA GLU A 838 10.91 20.60 21.38
C GLU A 838 11.99 19.56 21.09
N PRO A 839 13.06 19.48 21.92
CA PRO A 839 14.04 18.42 21.80
C PRO A 839 13.38 17.05 21.88
N MET A 840 13.67 16.18 20.92
CA MET A 840 13.19 14.80 20.94
C MET A 840 14.11 13.93 21.81
N PRO A 841 13.56 13.02 22.63
CA PRO A 841 14.38 12.04 23.34
C PRO A 841 15.31 11.27 22.39
N SER A 842 16.54 10.99 22.81
CA SER A 842 17.58 10.34 22.00
C SER A 842 18.49 9.47 22.84
N GLY A 843 19.02 8.37 22.29
CA GLY A 843 19.87 7.43 23.02
C GLY A 843 19.16 6.23 23.63
N LEU A 844 19.84 5.60 24.59
CA LEU A 844 19.36 4.44 25.34
C LEU A 844 18.68 4.92 26.62
N LEU A 845 17.35 4.81 26.71
CA LEU A 845 16.56 5.25 27.86
C LEU A 845 16.26 4.09 28.82
N GLY A 846 16.22 2.87 28.30
CA GLY A 846 16.03 1.67 29.09
C GLY A 846 14.63 1.55 29.70
N PRO A 847 14.48 0.81 30.81
CA PRO A 847 15.52 0.00 31.46
C PRO A 847 16.00 -1.16 30.56
N ILE A 848 17.26 -1.55 30.71
CA ILE A 848 17.87 -2.69 30.02
C ILE A 848 17.73 -3.91 30.92
N ARG A 849 17.26 -5.03 30.38
CA ARG A 849 16.93 -6.22 31.16
C ARG A 849 17.32 -7.50 30.42
N LEU A 850 17.66 -8.53 31.18
CA LEU A 850 17.65 -9.92 30.72
C LEU A 850 16.37 -10.59 31.23
N LEU A 851 15.57 -11.13 30.32
CA LEU A 851 14.35 -11.90 30.60
C LEU A 851 14.68 -13.39 30.41
N TYR A 852 14.40 -14.23 31.40
CA TYR A 852 14.86 -15.64 31.42
C TYR A 852 13.98 -16.61 32.20
#